data_AF-A0A7X5IUK8-F1
#
_entry.id   AF-A0A7X5IUK8-F1
#
_cell.length_a   1.000
_cell.length_b   1.000
_cell.length_c   1.000
_cell.angle_alpha   90.00
_cell.angle_beta   90.00
_cell.angle_gamma   90.00
#
_symmetry.space_group_name_H-M   'P 1'
#
loop_
_entity.id
_entity.type
_entity.pdbx_description
1 polymer ?
#
loop_
_entity_poly.entity_id
_entity_poly.type
_entity_poly.pdbx_seq_one_letter_code
_entity_poly.pdbx_strand_id
1 'polypeptide(L)'
;MLIFLVKQDIDGSEPEICAENEMEYSDIEGGEASLGMSLQVMEESGFYDSDIYLTAVAGQEGNIYYTSDGSLPDSREGGSTRRYKEPILLTAGEEESVMVYRFRAVFSDGTESEVVTNTYIMGKNVGERYDTMVISLAAKEDDLYGYENGIFVEGKLRADWEAEHPGEEVTFDAPANYNVRGKESERDVHIEIFDEDGRRVIEQDGGIRISGNFTRQSEQKSFKLIARKEYDEIQNRFCYPFFADMRSYGEQSIMDRYKSLKIRNTGNDRSEGFIRDELGMRLAAQTEFPDVQSVRPVSVYINGIYQGLYWMHSTYDEEYFEEKYGEFEGEMVVIGSSETNMGGEPGSGAEERCAAEYNELYAKYSAMDLREDEICGELNSYIDLENYLQYFALEIYMANRDWPYNNIQAYRYVAAPGEGYRENSVFDGRYRYLLYDVDTTMGLGTIRDSLNPDQSFETLALLEERGYAPLFTALMAREDCRQYFVSCICDLLNGAYSTENVAAVLEDMHRERENEMLEYIEESIRNPELPEIGEPYLEMQMDCIKAWAETAPESMLEGMRLKWQMGEIYTVYLSLMEGEGARINGITVTEPEFTGRYLTGCDTWLKPVLPAGKEFAYWEINGEYYAEEEILIDEGMLVDGILYAALYTEETDAAGLELSAISAKGEHDYIILTNTSGEDVNTRGYCLMDKEKTSHMNYLEQTVLAPQESILIGCKNYDGDDAFMKVNFNLKKGEEVILSYAKTGVTEKVEIPDLGMEEGIYRKNKVTGLWQEESAKEASDGT
;
A
#
# COMPACT_ATOMS: atom_id res chain seq x y z
N MET A 1 -23.63 -58.25 21.76
CA MET A 1 -22.42 -59.09 21.82
C MET A 1 -21.44 -58.47 20.83
N LEU A 2 -20.35 -57.91 21.37
CA LEU A 2 -19.21 -57.19 20.78
C LEU A 2 -19.19 -56.88 19.27
N ILE A 3 -18.77 -55.64 18.90
CA ILE A 3 -17.47 -55.37 18.26
C ILE A 3 -17.19 -53.84 18.21
N PHE A 4 -16.03 -53.49 18.78
CA PHE A 4 -15.07 -52.38 18.62
C PHE A 4 -15.45 -50.96 18.15
N LEU A 5 -15.02 -50.01 19.00
CA LEU A 5 -14.70 -48.60 18.76
C LEU A 5 -13.33 -48.45 18.07
N VAL A 6 -13.24 -47.53 17.11
CA VAL A 6 -12.02 -46.77 16.78
C VAL A 6 -12.44 -45.31 16.60
N LYS A 7 -11.80 -44.42 17.37
CA LYS A 7 -11.88 -42.96 17.27
C LYS A 7 -11.16 -42.50 15.99
N GLN A 8 -11.70 -41.49 15.33
CA GLN A 8 -10.96 -40.59 14.46
C GLN A 8 -11.19 -39.18 14.98
N ASP A 9 -10.08 -38.51 15.28
CA ASP A 9 -9.98 -37.12 15.71
C ASP A 9 -10.35 -36.19 14.54
N ILE A 10 -11.11 -35.15 14.84
CA ILE A 10 -11.30 -33.99 13.97
C ILE A 10 -10.61 -32.85 14.71
N ASP A 11 -9.44 -32.46 14.22
CA ASP A 11 -8.83 -31.17 14.51
C ASP A 11 -9.60 -30.14 13.68
N GLY A 12 -10.22 -29.18 14.36
CA GLY A 12 -10.78 -27.98 13.74
C GLY A 12 -9.83 -26.84 14.07
N SER A 13 -9.20 -26.28 13.06
CA SER A 13 -8.54 -24.98 13.12
C SER A 13 -9.62 -23.91 13.31
N GLU A 14 -9.64 -23.27 14.48
CA GLU A 14 -10.35 -22.02 14.69
C GLU A 14 -9.57 -20.87 14.03
N PRO A 15 -10.22 -19.87 13.43
CA PRO A 15 -9.52 -18.68 12.95
C PRO A 15 -8.92 -17.90 14.13
N GLU A 16 -7.63 -17.55 14.03
CA GLU A 16 -6.93 -16.69 14.99
C GLU A 16 -7.48 -15.26 14.86
N ILE A 17 -8.41 -14.90 15.74
CA ILE A 17 -8.92 -13.53 15.89
C ILE A 17 -7.82 -12.70 16.58
N CYS A 18 -7.33 -11.66 15.91
CA CYS A 18 -6.51 -10.62 16.54
C CYS A 18 -7.37 -9.93 17.61
N ALA A 19 -6.88 -9.86 18.84
CA ALA A 19 -7.62 -9.26 19.94
C ALA A 19 -7.93 -7.78 19.62
N GLU A 20 -9.21 -7.46 19.52
CA GLU A 20 -9.74 -6.10 19.47
C GLU A 20 -9.24 -5.37 20.73
N ASN A 21 -8.49 -4.29 20.55
CA ASN A 21 -8.10 -3.38 21.63
C ASN A 21 -9.31 -2.55 22.05
N GLU A 22 -10.25 -3.16 22.78
CA GLU A 22 -11.19 -2.44 23.64
C GLU A 22 -10.83 -2.77 25.10
N MET A 23 -10.30 -1.79 25.83
CA MET A 23 -10.25 -1.85 27.29
C MET A 23 -11.66 -1.69 27.87
N GLU A 24 -12.54 -2.67 27.66
CA GLU A 24 -13.78 -2.80 28.43
C GLU A 24 -13.46 -3.36 29.82
N TYR A 25 -13.50 -2.50 30.84
CA TYR A 25 -13.60 -2.90 32.24
C TYR A 25 -14.95 -3.61 32.47
N SER A 26 -15.02 -4.92 32.25
CA SER A 26 -16.15 -5.75 32.70
C SER A 26 -15.70 -6.80 33.72
N ASP A 27 -16.42 -6.81 34.85
CA ASP A 27 -16.16 -7.60 36.05
C ASP A 27 -16.00 -9.11 35.76
N ILE A 28 -14.76 -9.60 35.80
CA ILE A 28 -14.46 -11.04 35.88
C ILE A 28 -13.95 -11.35 37.29
N GLU A 29 -14.82 -11.99 38.09
CA GLU A 29 -14.43 -12.71 39.32
C GLU A 29 -13.44 -13.83 38.96
N GLY A 30 -12.15 -13.47 38.92
CA GLY A 30 -11.01 -14.36 38.64
C GLY A 30 -9.63 -13.67 38.65
N GLY A 31 -9.58 -12.34 38.72
CA GLY A 31 -8.35 -11.53 38.59
C GLY A 31 -7.59 -11.19 39.87
N GLU A 32 -7.13 -12.19 40.64
CA GLU A 32 -6.20 -11.94 41.77
C GLU A 32 -4.76 -12.44 41.53
N ALA A 33 -4.47 -13.11 40.41
CA ALA A 33 -3.16 -13.76 40.20
C ALA A 33 -2.18 -13.02 39.25
N SER A 34 -2.62 -12.10 38.39
CA SER A 34 -1.72 -11.38 37.44
C SER A 34 -1.34 -9.95 37.88
N LEU A 35 -2.16 -9.31 38.73
CA LEU A 35 -1.89 -7.95 39.25
C LEU A 35 -0.68 -7.87 40.18
N GLY A 36 -0.19 -9.00 40.70
CA GLY A 36 0.95 -9.03 41.62
C GLY A 36 2.28 -8.76 40.94
N MET A 37 2.52 -9.21 39.70
CA MET A 37 3.86 -9.21 39.08
C MET A 37 4.09 -8.06 38.10
N SER A 38 3.22 -7.04 38.08
CA SER A 38 3.30 -5.96 37.10
C SER A 38 4.29 -4.87 37.51
N LEU A 39 4.99 -4.33 36.51
CA LEU A 39 5.69 -3.05 36.55
C LEU A 39 4.86 -2.07 35.72
N GLN A 40 4.65 -0.86 36.23
CA GLN A 40 3.93 0.20 35.53
C GLN A 40 4.79 1.46 35.48
N VAL A 41 4.82 2.11 34.33
CA VAL A 41 5.30 3.48 34.15
C VAL A 41 4.07 4.36 33.97
N MET A 42 3.93 5.41 34.79
CA MET A 42 2.66 6.15 34.90
C MET A 42 2.43 7.11 33.73
N GLU A 43 3.51 7.57 33.12
CA GLU A 43 3.52 8.47 31.97
C GLU A 43 3.57 7.62 30.70
N GLU A 44 2.64 7.91 29.77
CA GLU A 44 2.50 7.18 28.53
C GLU A 44 3.65 7.52 27.56
N SER A 45 3.98 6.59 26.69
CA SER A 45 4.88 6.84 25.57
C SER A 45 4.23 7.83 24.59
N GLY A 46 4.96 8.82 24.08
CA GLY A 46 4.39 9.82 23.17
C GLY A 46 5.09 11.17 23.17
N PHE A 47 4.38 12.16 22.62
CA PHE A 47 4.86 13.53 22.44
C PHE A 47 4.52 14.40 23.66
N TYR A 48 5.49 15.22 24.09
CA TYR A 48 5.33 16.09 25.26
C TYR A 48 5.87 17.50 25.01
N ASP A 49 4.97 18.48 25.13
CA ASP A 49 5.26 19.91 24.99
C ASP A 49 5.64 20.61 26.30
N SER A 50 5.65 19.86 27.39
CA SER A 50 5.89 20.33 28.75
C SER A 50 6.68 19.31 29.57
N ASP A 51 7.31 19.78 30.64
CA ASP A 51 8.12 18.94 31.53
C ASP A 51 7.27 17.84 32.18
N ILE A 52 7.80 16.61 32.21
CA ILE A 52 7.17 15.45 32.86
C ILE A 52 8.12 14.77 33.85
N TYR A 53 7.56 13.99 34.77
CA TYR A 53 8.31 13.21 35.76
C TYR A 53 8.01 11.73 35.60
N LEU A 54 8.89 10.98 34.94
CA LEU A 54 8.70 9.54 34.75
C LEU A 54 8.68 8.83 36.10
N THR A 55 7.55 8.20 36.40
CA THR A 55 7.26 7.50 37.65
C THR A 55 7.07 6.03 37.36
N ALA A 56 8.01 5.19 37.82
CA ALA A 56 7.88 3.74 37.75
C ALA A 56 7.43 3.14 39.10
N VAL A 57 6.45 2.24 39.06
CA VAL A 57 5.85 1.58 40.23
C VAL A 57 5.80 0.07 40.01
N ALA A 58 6.28 -0.69 40.99
CA ALA A 58 6.21 -2.15 40.99
C ALA A 58 5.00 -2.62 41.81
N GLY A 59 4.24 -3.58 41.30
CA GLY A 59 3.08 -4.20 41.99
C GLY A 59 3.45 -5.03 43.22
N GLN A 60 4.74 -5.30 43.43
CA GLN A 60 5.30 -6.04 44.54
C GLN A 60 6.58 -5.38 45.10
N GLU A 61 6.96 -5.76 46.32
CA GLU A 61 8.19 -5.30 46.94
C GLU A 61 9.42 -5.78 46.14
N GLY A 62 10.23 -4.85 45.66
CA GLY A 62 11.37 -5.15 44.81
C GLY A 62 12.22 -3.92 44.50
N ASN A 63 13.14 -4.06 43.55
CA ASN A 63 13.92 -2.96 43.00
C ASN A 63 13.57 -2.77 41.54
N ILE A 64 13.45 -1.53 41.09
CA ILE A 64 13.28 -1.20 39.67
C ILE A 64 14.63 -0.73 39.12
N TYR A 65 14.98 -1.22 37.93
CA TYR A 65 16.16 -0.84 37.18
C TYR A 65 15.76 -0.32 35.82
N TYR A 66 16.58 0.57 35.26
CA TYR A 66 16.31 1.16 33.96
C TYR A 66 17.58 1.46 33.18
N THR A 67 17.40 1.63 31.87
CA THR A 67 18.38 2.14 30.91
C THR A 67 17.74 3.26 30.09
N SER A 68 18.58 4.08 29.45
CA SER A 68 18.14 5.21 28.62
C SER A 68 18.89 5.29 27.28
N ASP A 69 19.49 4.17 26.87
CA ASP A 69 20.37 4.04 25.70
C ASP A 69 19.91 2.90 24.78
N GLY A 70 18.65 2.47 24.90
CA GLY A 70 18.07 1.36 24.14
C GLY A 70 18.43 -0.05 24.62
N SER A 71 19.48 -0.21 25.44
CA SER A 71 19.88 -1.52 25.97
C SER A 71 18.85 -2.07 26.97
N LEU A 72 18.72 -3.40 27.08
CA LEU A 72 17.87 -4.01 28.12
C LEU A 72 18.45 -3.75 29.52
N PRO A 73 17.62 -3.40 30.52
CA PRO A 73 18.09 -3.24 31.90
C PRO A 73 18.45 -4.59 32.51
N ASP A 74 19.63 -4.66 33.13
CA ASP A 74 20.07 -5.80 33.94
C ASP A 74 19.28 -5.89 35.26
N SER A 75 19.31 -7.06 35.92
CA SER A 75 18.70 -7.27 37.25
C SER A 75 19.48 -6.61 38.41
N ARG A 76 20.52 -5.83 38.10
CA ARG A 76 21.34 -5.10 39.07
C ARG A 76 21.98 -3.88 38.43
N GLU A 77 22.33 -2.90 39.26
CA GLU A 77 23.05 -1.69 38.81
C GLU A 77 24.46 -2.03 38.30
N GLY A 78 24.80 -1.53 37.10
CA GLY A 78 26.06 -1.79 36.41
C GLY A 78 25.99 -1.44 34.92
N GLY A 79 27.11 -1.09 34.30
CA GLY A 79 27.12 -0.67 32.88
C GLY A 79 26.21 0.54 32.63
N SER A 80 25.29 0.42 31.67
CA SER A 80 24.22 1.37 31.37
C SER A 80 23.05 1.31 32.36
N THR A 81 22.87 0.17 33.04
CA THR A 81 21.76 -0.05 33.97
C THR A 81 21.89 0.80 35.24
N ARG A 82 20.81 1.50 35.58
CA ARG A 82 20.68 2.35 36.77
C ARG A 82 19.54 1.84 37.64
N ARG A 83 19.69 1.96 38.96
CA ARG A 83 18.58 1.68 39.88
C ARG A 83 17.66 2.89 39.99
N TYR A 84 16.37 2.69 39.69
CA TYR A 84 15.34 3.71 39.88
C TYR A 84 15.12 3.96 41.38
N LYS A 85 15.16 5.23 41.79
CA LYS A 85 15.08 5.67 43.20
C LYS A 85 14.07 6.79 43.42
N GLU A 86 13.88 7.63 42.41
CA GLU A 86 12.98 8.77 42.40
C GLU A 86 12.55 9.06 40.96
N PRO A 87 11.44 9.79 40.74
CA PRO A 87 10.97 10.13 39.40
C PRO A 87 12.03 10.86 38.57
N ILE A 88 12.08 10.54 37.27
CA ILE A 88 13.06 11.10 36.32
C ILE A 88 12.42 12.30 35.63
N LEU A 89 12.99 13.49 35.81
CA LEU A 89 12.53 14.70 35.12
C LEU A 89 12.98 14.68 33.66
N LEU A 90 12.02 14.73 32.74
CA LEU A 90 12.25 15.06 31.33
C LEU A 90 11.80 16.50 31.07
N THR A 91 12.58 17.26 30.31
CA THR A 91 12.34 18.69 30.08
C THR A 91 11.97 18.92 28.62
N ALA A 92 10.89 19.67 28.38
CA ALA A 92 10.54 20.12 27.03
C ALA A 92 11.39 21.32 26.65
N GLY A 93 12.44 21.07 25.85
CA GLY A 93 13.36 22.07 25.33
C GLY A 93 12.80 22.91 24.20
N GLU A 94 13.56 23.92 23.74
CA GLU A 94 13.28 24.59 22.46
C GLU A 94 13.66 23.69 21.27
N GLU A 95 14.75 22.94 21.42
CA GLU A 95 15.12 21.86 20.51
C GLU A 95 14.49 20.55 20.99
N GLU A 96 14.05 19.73 20.05
CA GLU A 96 13.51 18.41 20.34
C GLU A 96 14.56 17.50 20.98
N SER A 97 14.11 16.61 21.88
CA SER A 97 14.88 15.48 22.32
C SER A 97 14.02 14.22 22.37
N VAL A 98 14.52 13.13 21.79
CA VAL A 98 13.87 11.82 21.82
C VAL A 98 14.61 10.91 22.80
N MET A 99 13.88 10.36 23.77
CA MET A 99 14.46 9.54 24.83
C MET A 99 13.75 8.21 24.94
N VAL A 100 14.50 7.11 24.86
CA VAL A 100 13.98 5.75 25.04
C VAL A 100 14.35 5.25 26.42
N TYR A 101 13.36 4.96 27.26
CA TYR A 101 13.57 4.37 28.59
C TYR A 101 13.03 2.96 28.66
N ARG A 102 13.84 2.04 29.21
CA ARG A 102 13.45 0.64 29.42
C ARG A 102 13.55 0.31 30.90
N PHE A 103 12.47 -0.17 31.50
CA PHE A 103 12.38 -0.48 32.93
C PHE A 103 12.14 -1.97 33.19
N ARG A 104 12.74 -2.50 34.26
CA ARG A 104 12.52 -3.86 34.78
C ARG A 104 12.42 -3.85 36.29
N ALA A 105 11.45 -4.55 36.86
CA ALA A 105 11.38 -4.83 38.28
C ALA A 105 12.04 -6.17 38.59
N VAL A 106 12.81 -6.22 39.67
CA VAL A 106 13.32 -7.45 40.30
C VAL A 106 12.68 -7.55 41.67
N PHE A 107 11.74 -8.47 41.80
CA PHE A 107 10.96 -8.67 43.00
C PHE A 107 11.77 -9.36 44.09
N SER A 108 11.32 -9.21 45.35
CA SER A 108 12.05 -9.74 46.52
C SER A 108 12.13 -11.27 46.55
N ASP A 109 11.26 -11.96 45.82
CA ASP A 109 11.31 -13.43 45.65
C ASP A 109 12.30 -13.89 44.56
N GLY A 110 12.92 -12.93 43.84
CA GLY A 110 13.89 -13.17 42.77
C GLY A 110 13.28 -13.29 41.38
N THR A 111 11.96 -13.16 41.23
CA THR A 111 11.32 -13.07 39.91
C THR A 111 11.50 -11.68 39.31
N GLU A 112 11.36 -11.58 37.99
CA GLU A 112 11.53 -10.34 37.23
C GLU A 112 10.22 -10.03 36.51
N SER A 113 9.91 -8.73 36.34
CA SER A 113 8.83 -8.30 35.46
C SER A 113 9.25 -8.41 33.99
N GLU A 114 8.27 -8.37 33.10
CA GLU A 114 8.52 -7.96 31.72
C GLU A 114 9.16 -6.57 31.67
N VAL A 115 9.85 -6.28 30.57
CA VAL A 115 10.47 -4.98 30.33
C VAL A 115 9.45 -4.04 29.75
N VAL A 116 9.24 -2.88 30.39
CA VAL A 116 8.43 -1.80 29.83
C VAL A 116 9.36 -0.86 29.08
N THR A 117 9.12 -0.64 27.79
CA THR A 117 9.90 0.25 26.93
C THR A 117 8.99 1.38 26.47
N ASN A 118 9.34 2.62 26.80
CA ASN A 118 8.59 3.80 26.35
C ASN A 118 9.55 4.81 25.72
N THR A 119 9.09 5.47 24.66
CA THR A 119 9.73 6.59 24.00
C THR A 119 9.04 7.89 24.38
N TYR A 120 9.83 8.91 24.71
CA TYR A 120 9.35 10.25 25.04
C TYR A 120 9.98 11.24 24.06
N ILE A 121 9.15 11.89 23.27
CA ILE A 121 9.56 12.90 22.29
C ILE A 121 9.22 14.25 22.90
N MET A 122 10.25 14.92 23.40
CA MET A 122 10.13 16.12 24.23
C MET A 122 10.49 17.35 23.40
N GLY A 123 9.63 18.36 23.35
CA GLY A 123 9.94 19.61 22.67
C GLY A 123 8.78 20.60 22.73
N LYS A 124 9.09 21.90 22.86
CA LYS A 124 8.05 22.92 22.76
C LYS A 124 7.43 22.89 21.37
N ASN A 125 6.11 22.74 21.31
CA ASN A 125 5.35 22.58 20.07
C ASN A 125 5.75 21.33 19.25
N VAL A 126 6.19 20.26 19.91
CA VAL A 126 6.51 18.98 19.22
C VAL A 126 5.35 18.45 18.36
N GLY A 127 4.10 18.72 18.73
CA GLY A 127 2.94 18.36 17.91
C GLY A 127 2.81 19.12 16.59
N GLU A 128 3.61 20.17 16.35
CA GLU A 128 3.70 20.88 15.06
C GLU A 128 4.94 20.47 14.26
N ARG A 129 5.78 19.56 14.78
CA ARG A 129 7.06 19.18 14.14
C ARG A 129 6.86 18.16 13.02
N TYR A 130 5.89 17.26 13.14
CA TYR A 130 5.80 16.08 12.26
C TYR A 130 4.56 16.15 11.36
N ASP A 131 4.80 16.02 10.05
CA ASP A 131 3.76 15.69 9.05
C ASP A 131 3.74 14.18 8.75
N THR A 132 4.63 13.43 9.39
CA THR A 132 4.93 12.02 9.14
C THR A 132 4.74 11.22 10.41
N MET A 133 4.48 9.92 10.30
CA MET A 133 4.60 9.04 11.46
C MET A 133 6.04 9.00 11.97
N VAL A 134 6.18 8.74 13.27
CA VAL A 134 7.49 8.57 13.92
C VAL A 134 7.68 7.11 14.30
N ILE A 135 8.77 6.51 13.83
CA ILE A 135 9.22 5.17 14.23
C ILE A 135 10.35 5.32 15.24
N SER A 136 10.16 4.81 16.46
CA SER A 136 11.20 4.72 17.48
C SER A 136 11.58 3.27 17.72
N LEU A 137 12.87 2.98 17.58
CA LEU A 137 13.42 1.63 17.71
C LEU A 137 14.35 1.57 18.91
N ALA A 138 14.13 0.60 19.81
CA ALA A 138 15.04 0.31 20.91
C ALA A 138 15.73 -1.04 20.68
N ALA A 139 17.04 -1.00 20.46
CA ALA A 139 17.82 -2.19 20.18
C ALA A 139 19.18 -2.14 20.87
N LYS A 140 19.78 -3.32 21.03
CA LYS A 140 21.11 -3.42 21.62
C LYS A 140 22.17 -2.88 20.64
N GLU A 141 22.97 -1.93 21.11
CA GLU A 141 24.02 -1.28 20.33
C GLU A 141 24.98 -2.27 19.64
N ASP A 142 25.42 -3.32 20.35
CA ASP A 142 26.32 -4.34 19.78
C ASP A 142 25.70 -5.13 18.61
N ASP A 143 24.37 -5.27 18.60
CA ASP A 143 23.66 -6.02 17.57
C ASP A 143 23.46 -5.18 16.30
N LEU A 144 23.44 -3.85 16.44
CA LEU A 144 23.35 -2.91 15.34
C LEU A 144 24.74 -2.48 14.82
N TYR A 145 25.66 -2.11 15.73
CA TYR A 145 26.93 -1.46 15.38
C TYR A 145 28.18 -2.20 15.90
N GLY A 146 28.02 -3.31 16.61
CA GLY A 146 29.13 -4.08 17.14
C GLY A 146 30.01 -4.69 16.05
N TYR A 147 31.32 -4.81 16.31
CA TYR A 147 32.28 -5.33 15.34
C TYR A 147 31.94 -6.75 14.86
N GLU A 148 31.54 -7.64 15.77
CA GLU A 148 31.32 -9.05 15.45
C GLU A 148 30.03 -9.28 14.67
N ASN A 149 28.90 -8.72 15.12
CA ASN A 149 27.57 -9.04 14.62
C ASN A 149 26.70 -7.82 14.25
N GLY A 150 27.25 -6.60 14.36
CA GLY A 150 26.55 -5.36 14.08
C GLY A 150 26.09 -5.29 12.63
N ILE A 151 24.78 -5.22 12.40
CA ILE A 151 24.21 -5.31 11.06
C ILE A 151 24.31 -3.99 10.25
N PHE A 152 24.61 -2.84 10.87
CA PHE A 152 24.77 -1.55 10.19
C PHE A 152 26.20 -1.26 9.74
N VAL A 153 27.17 -2.08 10.14
CA VAL A 153 28.60 -1.83 9.95
C VAL A 153 29.23 -2.80 8.96
N GLU A 154 30.41 -2.45 8.46
CA GLU A 154 31.26 -3.39 7.71
C GLU A 154 31.71 -4.57 8.58
N GLY A 155 32.15 -4.24 9.80
CA GLY A 155 32.44 -5.19 10.86
C GLY A 155 33.49 -6.24 10.52
N LYS A 156 33.42 -7.35 11.25
CA LYS A 156 34.37 -8.45 11.19
C LYS A 156 34.45 -9.09 9.80
N LEU A 157 33.33 -9.25 9.10
CA LEU A 157 33.32 -9.89 7.78
C LEU A 157 34.17 -9.12 6.77
N ARG A 158 34.12 -7.78 6.79
CA ARG A 158 35.00 -6.93 5.96
C ARG A 158 36.45 -7.08 6.35
N ALA A 159 36.75 -6.97 7.64
CA ALA A 159 38.12 -7.04 8.14
C ALA A 159 38.79 -8.39 7.84
N ASP A 160 38.06 -9.49 7.96
CA ASP A 160 38.53 -10.83 7.60
C ASP A 160 38.78 -10.93 6.08
N TRP A 161 37.86 -10.40 5.25
CA TRP A 161 38.03 -10.38 3.80
C TRP A 161 39.25 -9.58 3.35
N GLU A 162 39.48 -8.39 3.90
CA GLU A 162 40.64 -7.54 3.60
C GLU A 162 41.96 -8.21 4.00
N ALA A 163 41.98 -8.95 5.11
CA ALA A 163 43.15 -9.71 5.55
C ALA A 163 43.49 -10.85 4.58
N GLU A 164 42.47 -11.45 3.95
CA GLU A 164 42.61 -12.50 2.93
C GLU A 164 42.95 -11.94 1.54
N HIS A 165 42.58 -10.68 1.25
CA HIS A 165 42.73 -10.02 -0.06
C HIS A 165 43.55 -8.71 0.04
N PRO A 166 44.81 -8.77 0.52
CA PRO A 166 45.59 -7.57 0.81
C PRO A 166 45.93 -6.78 -0.47
N GLY A 167 45.45 -5.53 -0.53
CA GLY A 167 45.70 -4.60 -1.63
C GLY A 167 44.75 -4.76 -2.82
N GLU A 168 43.74 -5.62 -2.70
CA GLU A 168 42.61 -5.65 -3.62
C GLU A 168 41.67 -4.48 -3.32
N GLU A 169 41.00 -3.97 -4.36
CA GLU A 169 40.01 -2.90 -4.21
C GLU A 169 38.72 -3.50 -3.65
N VAL A 170 38.15 -2.86 -2.62
CA VAL A 170 36.88 -3.26 -2.03
C VAL A 170 35.77 -3.03 -3.05
N THR A 171 35.18 -4.10 -3.55
CA THR A 171 33.99 -4.06 -4.40
C THR A 171 32.73 -4.03 -3.54
N PHE A 172 31.60 -3.61 -4.13
CA PHE A 172 30.32 -3.47 -3.41
C PHE A 172 29.78 -4.79 -2.85
N ASP A 173 30.14 -5.92 -3.47
CA ASP A 173 29.74 -7.27 -3.09
C ASP A 173 30.72 -7.95 -2.13
N ALA A 174 31.86 -7.31 -1.86
CA ALA A 174 32.82 -7.88 -0.94
C ALA A 174 32.20 -7.95 0.47
N PRO A 175 32.41 -9.03 1.23
CA PRO A 175 31.68 -9.31 2.46
C PRO A 175 31.81 -8.22 3.52
N ALA A 176 30.69 -7.88 4.13
CA ALA A 176 30.56 -7.05 5.32
C ALA A 176 29.38 -7.56 6.16
N ASN A 177 29.30 -7.17 7.45
CA ASN A 177 28.23 -7.62 8.33
C ASN A 177 26.84 -7.20 7.79
N TYR A 178 26.72 -6.00 7.21
CA TYR A 178 25.49 -5.58 6.54
C TYR A 178 25.10 -6.44 5.32
N ASN A 179 25.98 -7.30 4.79
CA ASN A 179 25.66 -8.20 3.69
C ASN A 179 25.02 -9.52 4.12
N VAL A 180 25.00 -9.85 5.42
CA VAL A 180 24.34 -11.09 5.90
C VAL A 180 22.85 -11.05 5.50
N ARG A 181 22.32 -12.21 5.08
CA ARG A 181 20.97 -12.37 4.53
C ARG A 181 20.13 -13.29 5.41
N GLY A 182 18.82 -13.24 5.19
CA GLY A 182 17.86 -14.14 5.83
C GLY A 182 17.83 -14.00 7.35
N LYS A 183 17.30 -15.03 8.00
CA LYS A 183 17.08 -15.08 9.46
C LYS A 183 18.36 -14.87 10.29
N GLU A 184 19.52 -15.23 9.77
CA GLU A 184 20.82 -15.04 10.45
C GLU A 184 21.19 -13.55 10.63
N SER A 185 20.64 -12.67 9.79
CA SER A 185 20.84 -11.21 9.89
C SER A 185 19.79 -10.48 10.74
N GLU A 186 18.79 -11.19 11.26
CA GLU A 186 17.75 -10.57 12.09
C GLU A 186 18.27 -10.30 13.50
N ARG A 187 17.89 -9.17 14.10
CA ARG A 187 18.22 -8.76 15.47
C ARG A 187 16.95 -8.36 16.21
N ASP A 188 16.95 -8.56 17.52
CA ASP A 188 15.83 -8.16 18.39
C ASP A 188 15.73 -6.63 18.45
N VAL A 189 14.52 -6.12 18.33
CA VAL A 189 14.20 -4.69 18.44
C VAL A 189 12.84 -4.53 19.12
N HIS A 190 12.72 -3.52 19.97
CA HIS A 190 11.42 -3.04 20.41
C HIS A 190 10.97 -1.92 19.47
N ILE A 191 9.74 -2.00 18.97
CA ILE A 191 9.21 -1.11 17.94
C ILE A 191 8.05 -0.32 18.53
N GLU A 192 8.19 1.00 18.52
CA GLU A 192 7.07 1.92 18.73
C GLU A 192 6.85 2.76 17.47
N ILE A 193 5.58 2.90 17.05
CA ILE A 193 5.19 3.80 15.96
C ILE A 193 4.14 4.76 16.49
N PHE A 194 4.34 6.05 16.22
CA PHE A 194 3.44 7.13 16.57
C PHE A 194 2.82 7.71 15.31
N ASP A 195 1.53 8.02 15.34
CA ASP A 195 0.91 8.86 14.31
C ASP A 195 1.39 10.31 14.42
N GLU A 196 0.96 11.15 13.48
CA GLU A 196 1.39 12.54 13.34
C GLU A 196 1.03 13.39 14.58
N ASP A 197 -0.02 13.01 15.31
CA ASP A 197 -0.46 13.67 16.56
C ASP A 197 0.29 13.17 17.80
N GLY A 198 1.19 12.19 17.64
CA GLY A 198 2.00 11.63 18.71
C GLY A 198 1.32 10.53 19.52
N ARG A 199 0.18 10.00 19.05
CA ARG A 199 -0.46 8.83 19.65
C ARG A 199 0.29 7.58 19.21
N ARG A 200 0.66 6.74 20.17
CA ARG A 200 1.32 5.46 19.91
C ARG A 200 0.31 4.47 19.31
N VAL A 201 0.55 4.04 18.08
CA VAL A 201 -0.31 3.10 17.33
C VAL A 201 0.26 1.69 17.26
N ILE A 202 1.58 1.54 17.41
CA ILE A 202 2.26 0.25 17.56
C ILE A 202 3.15 0.27 18.81
N GLU A 203 3.11 -0.82 19.55
CA GLU A 203 4.05 -1.16 20.64
C GLU A 203 4.20 -2.69 20.65
N GLN A 204 5.33 -3.20 20.16
CA GLN A 204 5.62 -4.64 20.21
C GLN A 204 7.10 -4.92 20.03
N ASP A 205 7.54 -6.10 20.47
CA ASP A 205 8.87 -6.62 20.13
C ASP A 205 8.85 -7.25 18.72
N GLY A 206 9.96 -7.12 18.00
CA GLY A 206 10.09 -7.58 16.63
C GLY A 206 11.53 -7.82 16.20
N GLY A 207 11.69 -8.14 14.91
CA GLY A 207 12.97 -8.31 14.25
C GLY A 207 13.32 -7.11 13.37
N ILE A 208 14.58 -6.67 13.40
CA ILE A 208 15.16 -5.73 12.43
C ILE A 208 16.19 -6.42 11.55
N ARG A 209 16.17 -6.11 10.25
CA ARG A 209 17.12 -6.65 9.27
C ARG A 209 17.46 -5.66 8.18
N ILE A 210 18.74 -5.54 7.81
CA ILE A 210 19.14 -4.71 6.66
C ILE A 210 18.50 -5.22 5.36
N SER A 211 18.00 -4.28 4.56
CA SER A 211 17.28 -4.52 3.31
C SER A 211 18.02 -3.97 2.09
N GLY A 212 17.66 -4.44 0.90
CA GLY A 212 18.25 -4.04 -0.37
C GLY A 212 19.40 -4.94 -0.83
N ASN A 213 20.06 -4.52 -1.92
CA ASN A 213 21.24 -5.19 -2.47
C ASN A 213 22.44 -4.26 -2.47
N PHE A 214 22.59 -3.41 -3.50
CA PHE A 214 23.69 -2.46 -3.63
C PHE A 214 23.68 -1.38 -2.53
N THR A 215 22.49 -0.91 -2.12
CA THR A 215 22.31 0.18 -1.14
C THR A 215 22.63 -0.22 0.30
N ARG A 216 22.99 -1.48 0.56
CA ARG A 216 23.43 -1.92 1.89
C ARG A 216 24.73 -1.28 2.35
N GLN A 217 25.53 -0.75 1.44
CA GLN A 217 26.73 0.00 1.79
C GLN A 217 26.46 1.48 2.09
N SER A 218 25.31 2.02 1.67
CA SER A 218 24.93 3.44 1.82
C SER A 218 24.94 3.87 3.28
N GLU A 219 25.36 5.09 3.57
CA GLU A 219 25.52 5.65 4.92
C GLU A 219 24.22 5.46 5.73
N GLN A 220 23.12 6.01 5.21
CA GLN A 220 21.77 5.73 5.67
C GLN A 220 21.31 4.36 5.10
N LYS A 221 21.06 3.38 5.98
CA LYS A 221 20.69 1.99 5.58
C LYS A 221 19.17 1.83 5.50
N SER A 222 18.68 1.14 4.46
CA SER A 222 17.32 0.59 4.46
C SER A 222 17.24 -0.66 5.33
N PHE A 223 16.11 -0.88 5.99
CA PHE A 223 15.87 -2.07 6.82
C PHE A 223 14.43 -2.56 6.72
N LYS A 224 14.16 -3.78 7.19
CA LYS A 224 12.83 -4.34 7.39
C LYS A 224 12.57 -4.46 8.88
N LEU A 225 11.37 -4.10 9.30
CA LEU A 225 10.77 -4.46 10.58
C LEU A 225 9.91 -5.69 10.38
N ILE A 226 9.97 -6.65 11.31
CA ILE A 226 9.39 -7.98 11.15
C ILE A 226 8.63 -8.36 12.42
N ALA A 227 7.35 -8.67 12.28
CA ALA A 227 6.50 -9.19 13.36
C ALA A 227 6.41 -10.72 13.28
N ARG A 228 6.75 -11.41 14.37
CA ARG A 228 6.72 -12.89 14.46
C ARG A 228 6.44 -13.34 15.89
N LYS A 229 5.84 -14.53 16.01
CA LYS A 229 5.59 -15.22 17.30
C LYS A 229 6.86 -15.44 18.14
N GLU A 230 8.04 -15.44 17.52
CA GLU A 230 9.31 -15.60 18.24
C GLU A 230 9.78 -14.35 18.97
N TYR A 231 9.28 -13.18 18.59
CA TYR A 231 9.56 -11.90 19.24
C TYR A 231 8.43 -11.52 20.19
N ASP A 232 7.18 -11.70 19.75
CA ASP A 232 5.99 -11.43 20.53
C ASP A 232 4.93 -12.50 20.25
N GLU A 233 4.58 -13.31 21.26
CA GLU A 233 3.64 -14.42 21.12
C GLU A 233 2.22 -13.94 20.77
N ILE A 234 1.86 -12.73 21.20
CA ILE A 234 0.52 -12.14 21.05
C ILE A 234 0.50 -11.23 19.81
N GLN A 235 1.35 -10.20 19.79
CA GLN A 235 1.43 -9.22 18.71
C GLN A 235 2.42 -9.68 17.63
N ASN A 236 2.05 -10.74 16.91
CA ASN A 236 2.89 -11.30 15.83
C ASN A 236 2.59 -10.73 14.44
N ARG A 237 1.84 -9.63 14.38
CA ARG A 237 1.53 -8.79 13.21
C ARG A 237 1.65 -7.33 13.63
N PHE A 238 1.89 -6.42 12.70
CA PHE A 238 1.60 -5.01 12.89
C PHE A 238 0.13 -4.80 12.52
N CYS A 239 -0.71 -4.48 13.50
CA CYS A 239 -2.16 -4.32 13.31
C CYS A 239 -2.52 -2.83 13.34
N TYR A 240 -2.39 -2.17 12.18
CA TYR A 240 -2.75 -0.77 11.99
C TYR A 240 -2.88 -0.45 10.49
N PRO A 241 -3.90 0.30 10.04
CA PRO A 241 -4.07 0.66 8.63
C PRO A 241 -3.05 1.72 8.19
N PHE A 242 -1.79 1.32 7.99
CA PHE A 242 -0.72 2.24 7.62
C PHE A 242 -0.96 2.92 6.27
N PHE A 243 -1.66 2.26 5.35
CA PHE A 243 -1.78 2.69 3.95
C PHE A 243 -3.24 2.80 3.52
N ALA A 244 -3.71 4.02 3.30
CA ALA A 244 -5.08 4.28 2.88
C ALA A 244 -5.44 3.75 1.47
N ASP A 245 -4.44 3.57 0.61
CA ASP A 245 -4.59 3.09 -0.77
C ASP A 245 -4.44 1.56 -0.90
N MET A 246 -4.05 0.87 0.18
CA MET A 246 -3.83 -0.57 0.17
C MET A 246 -5.14 -1.30 0.46
N ARG A 247 -5.86 -1.69 -0.59
CA ARG A 247 -7.21 -2.25 -0.49
C ARG A 247 -7.29 -3.71 -0.92
N SER A 248 -8.15 -4.48 -0.25
CA SER A 248 -8.48 -5.85 -0.67
C SER A 248 -9.19 -5.85 -2.02
N TYR A 249 -8.89 -6.82 -2.89
CA TYR A 249 -9.35 -6.81 -4.29
C TYR A 249 -10.87 -6.92 -4.42
N GLY A 250 -11.50 -7.77 -3.60
CA GLY A 250 -12.94 -8.00 -3.67
C GLY A 250 -13.74 -6.99 -2.86
N GLU A 251 -13.43 -6.89 -1.56
CA GLU A 251 -14.20 -6.10 -0.60
C GLU A 251 -13.84 -4.60 -0.61
N GLN A 252 -12.68 -4.23 -1.20
CA GLN A 252 -12.17 -2.86 -1.25
C GLN A 252 -12.03 -2.22 0.15
N SER A 253 -11.80 -3.06 1.16
CA SER A 253 -11.47 -2.64 2.52
C SER A 253 -9.99 -2.36 2.65
N ILE A 254 -9.63 -1.39 3.49
CA ILE A 254 -8.24 -1.01 3.74
C ILE A 254 -7.58 -2.12 4.55
N MET A 255 -6.42 -2.59 4.10
CA MET A 255 -5.65 -3.61 4.80
C MET A 255 -5.05 -3.01 6.08
N ASP A 256 -5.11 -3.75 7.19
CA ASP A 256 -4.62 -3.29 8.49
C ASP A 256 -3.62 -4.26 9.15
N ARG A 257 -3.24 -5.35 8.48
CA ARG A 257 -2.35 -6.38 9.03
C ARG A 257 -1.10 -6.59 8.18
N TYR A 258 0.06 -6.64 8.84
CA TYR A 258 1.35 -6.79 8.16
C TYR A 258 2.30 -7.71 8.94
N LYS A 259 3.02 -8.60 8.23
CA LYS A 259 4.13 -9.37 8.82
C LYS A 259 5.46 -8.64 8.74
N SER A 260 5.64 -7.78 7.73
CA SER A 260 6.82 -6.95 7.64
C SER A 260 6.54 -5.58 7.02
N LEU A 261 7.35 -4.61 7.41
CA LEU A 261 7.35 -3.25 6.85
C LEU A 261 8.78 -2.94 6.39
N LYS A 262 8.94 -2.47 5.16
CA LYS A 262 10.26 -2.07 4.63
C LYS A 262 10.42 -0.57 4.84
N ILE A 263 11.44 -0.19 5.61
CA ILE A 263 11.79 1.20 5.86
C ILE A 263 12.95 1.55 4.92
N ARG A 264 12.62 2.29 3.86
CA ARG A 264 13.47 2.48 2.69
C ARG A 264 14.03 3.89 2.64
N ASN A 265 15.34 3.98 2.39
CA ASN A 265 16.09 5.23 2.27
C ASN A 265 15.97 5.88 0.88
N THR A 266 14.94 5.58 0.09
CA THR A 266 14.74 6.03 -1.32
C THR A 266 15.78 5.53 -2.34
N GLY A 267 16.63 4.57 -1.96
CA GLY A 267 17.48 3.84 -2.92
C GLY A 267 18.50 4.72 -3.64
N ASN A 268 18.45 4.74 -4.97
CA ASN A 268 19.28 5.57 -5.84
C ASN A 268 18.86 7.04 -5.84
N ASP A 269 17.64 7.37 -5.40
CA ASP A 269 17.11 8.74 -5.34
C ASP A 269 17.44 9.45 -4.00
N ARG A 270 18.17 8.78 -3.09
CA ARG A 270 18.53 9.23 -1.71
C ARG A 270 19.45 10.43 -1.59
N SER A 271 19.83 11.02 -2.70
CA SER A 271 20.63 12.25 -2.74
C SER A 271 20.11 13.19 -3.83
N GLU A 272 18.87 12.95 -4.24
CA GLU A 272 18.22 13.55 -5.40
C GLU A 272 16.83 14.03 -4.98
N GLY A 273 15.74 13.37 -5.42
CA GLY A 273 14.37 13.79 -5.11
C GLY A 273 13.77 13.18 -3.84
N PHE A 274 14.38 12.11 -3.31
CA PHE A 274 13.85 11.28 -2.22
C PHE A 274 12.40 10.80 -2.45
N ILE A 275 11.95 10.60 -3.69
CA ILE A 275 10.51 10.42 -3.98
C ILE A 275 10.18 9.56 -5.20
N ARG A 276 11.12 9.29 -6.12
CA ARG A 276 10.76 8.72 -7.44
C ARG A 276 10.18 7.30 -7.37
N ASP A 277 10.72 6.45 -6.49
CA ASP A 277 10.20 5.10 -6.27
C ASP A 277 8.74 5.17 -5.79
N GLU A 278 8.53 5.98 -4.75
CA GLU A 278 7.25 6.14 -4.09
C GLU A 278 6.21 6.83 -4.97
N LEU A 279 6.62 7.83 -5.75
CA LEU A 279 5.77 8.48 -6.75
C LEU A 279 5.36 7.47 -7.83
N GLY A 280 6.31 6.67 -8.32
CA GLY A 280 6.02 5.60 -9.28
C GLY A 280 4.98 4.62 -8.76
N MET A 281 5.08 4.22 -7.50
CA MET A 281 4.11 3.34 -6.85
C MET A 281 2.73 4.00 -6.68
N ARG A 282 2.67 5.24 -6.18
CA ARG A 282 1.41 5.99 -5.98
C ARG A 282 0.67 6.22 -7.30
N LEU A 283 1.38 6.54 -8.38
CA LEU A 283 0.78 6.70 -9.70
C LEU A 283 0.31 5.35 -10.27
N ALA A 284 1.12 4.29 -10.14
CA ALA A 284 0.74 2.96 -10.59
C ALA A 284 -0.51 2.42 -9.86
N ALA A 285 -0.70 2.76 -8.58
CA ALA A 285 -1.89 2.41 -7.79
C ALA A 285 -3.20 3.02 -8.34
N GLN A 286 -3.11 4.07 -9.16
CA GLN A 286 -4.27 4.69 -9.82
C GLN A 286 -4.61 4.04 -11.17
N THR A 287 -3.87 3.01 -11.57
CA THR A 287 -4.11 2.25 -12.82
C THR A 287 -4.87 0.96 -12.53
N GLU A 288 -5.24 0.21 -13.57
CA GLU A 288 -5.79 -1.16 -13.40
C GLU A 288 -4.71 -2.22 -13.10
N PHE A 289 -3.43 -1.82 -12.97
CA PHE A 289 -2.37 -2.76 -12.64
C PHE A 289 -2.57 -3.27 -11.20
N PRO A 290 -2.68 -4.60 -11.01
CA PRO A 290 -3.25 -5.12 -9.77
C PRO A 290 -2.33 -4.92 -8.57
N ASP A 291 -1.02 -5.17 -8.70
CA ASP A 291 -0.13 -5.34 -7.57
C ASP A 291 1.01 -4.32 -7.53
N VAL A 292 0.85 -3.34 -6.64
CA VAL A 292 1.81 -2.26 -6.35
C VAL A 292 2.06 -2.18 -4.85
N GLN A 293 3.23 -1.68 -4.45
CA GLN A 293 3.52 -1.40 -3.04
C GLN A 293 2.86 -0.09 -2.63
N SER A 294 2.34 -0.04 -1.40
CA SER A 294 1.88 1.21 -0.80
C SER A 294 2.99 1.84 0.02
N VAL A 295 3.00 3.17 0.05
CA VAL A 295 4.13 3.95 0.57
C VAL A 295 3.65 5.13 1.40
N ARG A 296 4.37 5.46 2.47
CA ARG A 296 4.18 6.69 3.25
C ARG A 296 5.49 7.21 3.84
N PRO A 297 5.68 8.52 4.02
CA PRO A 297 6.88 9.06 4.64
C PRO A 297 6.87 8.81 6.15
N VAL A 298 8.04 8.56 6.73
CA VAL A 298 8.24 8.33 8.17
C VAL A 298 9.54 8.94 8.67
N SER A 299 9.50 9.47 9.88
CA SER A 299 10.68 9.87 10.65
C SER A 299 11.18 8.70 11.48
N VAL A 300 12.50 8.47 11.55
CA VAL A 300 13.07 7.30 12.25
C VAL A 300 14.06 7.72 13.32
N TYR A 301 13.91 7.12 14.50
CA TYR A 301 14.85 7.21 15.62
C TYR A 301 15.30 5.80 16.03
N ILE A 302 16.60 5.61 16.23
CA ILE A 302 17.17 4.39 16.81
C ILE A 302 17.84 4.78 18.13
N ASN A 303 17.43 4.17 19.23
CA ASN A 303 17.93 4.46 20.57
C ASN A 303 17.87 5.96 20.93
N GLY A 304 16.84 6.67 20.44
CA GLY A 304 16.67 8.12 20.60
C GLY A 304 17.51 8.99 19.67
N ILE A 305 18.28 8.39 18.76
CA ILE A 305 19.10 9.11 17.77
C ILE A 305 18.37 9.12 16.43
N TYR A 306 18.15 10.32 15.91
CA TYR A 306 17.54 10.55 14.61
C TYR A 306 18.34 9.89 13.48
N GLN A 307 17.66 9.16 12.60
CA GLN A 307 18.24 8.44 11.46
C GLN A 307 17.85 9.03 10.10
N GLY A 308 17.03 10.08 10.08
CA GLY A 308 16.57 10.70 8.84
C GLY A 308 15.12 10.39 8.47
N LEU A 309 14.67 11.03 7.39
CA LEU A 309 13.48 10.67 6.66
C LEU A 309 13.68 9.32 5.96
N TYR A 310 12.65 8.49 6.02
CA TYR A 310 12.50 7.28 5.24
C TYR A 310 11.11 7.21 4.61
N TRP A 311 10.93 6.25 3.71
CA TRP A 311 9.59 5.80 3.31
C TRP A 311 9.31 4.42 3.88
N MET A 312 8.18 4.26 4.55
CA MET A 312 7.62 2.96 4.88
C MET A 312 6.92 2.41 3.64
N HIS A 313 7.29 1.20 3.24
CA HIS A 313 6.72 0.45 2.13
C HIS A 313 6.03 -0.80 2.66
N SER A 314 4.86 -1.13 2.11
CA SER A 314 4.29 -2.48 2.22
C SER A 314 5.21 -3.50 1.54
N THR A 315 5.04 -4.79 1.82
CA THR A 315 5.89 -5.86 1.25
C THR A 315 5.06 -6.95 0.62
N TYR A 316 5.52 -7.51 -0.50
CA TYR A 316 4.93 -8.71 -1.11
C TYR A 316 5.35 -9.97 -0.35
N ASP A 317 4.77 -10.17 0.83
CA ASP A 317 4.86 -11.42 1.60
C ASP A 317 3.51 -12.16 1.57
N GLU A 318 3.46 -13.33 2.20
CA GLU A 318 2.24 -14.14 2.30
C GLU A 318 1.06 -13.33 2.86
N GLU A 319 1.32 -12.46 3.85
CA GLU A 319 0.31 -11.61 4.46
C GLU A 319 -0.31 -10.63 3.47
N TYR A 320 0.51 -9.99 2.64
CA TYR A 320 0.01 -9.11 1.59
C TYR A 320 -0.99 -9.84 0.68
N PHE A 321 -0.69 -11.08 0.29
CA PHE A 321 -1.57 -11.83 -0.60
C PHE A 321 -2.85 -12.30 0.10
N GLU A 322 -2.77 -12.70 1.37
CA GLU A 322 -3.94 -13.09 2.18
C GLU A 322 -4.87 -11.89 2.42
N GLU A 323 -4.34 -10.75 2.85
CA GLU A 323 -5.14 -9.53 3.07
C GLU A 323 -5.73 -9.00 1.76
N LYS A 324 -5.01 -9.14 0.65
CA LYS A 324 -5.47 -8.64 -0.65
C LYS A 324 -6.48 -9.54 -1.33
N TYR A 325 -6.23 -10.85 -1.37
CA TYR A 325 -6.99 -11.81 -2.18
C TYR A 325 -7.82 -12.79 -1.36
N GLY A 326 -7.78 -12.68 -0.02
CA GLY A 326 -8.40 -13.60 0.92
C GLY A 326 -7.51 -14.81 1.22
N GLU A 327 -7.84 -15.53 2.29
CA GLU A 327 -7.12 -16.75 2.69
C GLU A 327 -7.14 -17.83 1.61
N PHE A 328 -6.04 -18.58 1.48
CA PHE A 328 -5.88 -19.68 0.54
C PHE A 328 -5.06 -20.82 1.17
N GLU A 329 -5.30 -22.07 0.76
CA GLU A 329 -4.58 -23.23 1.32
C GLU A 329 -3.21 -23.48 0.67
N GLY A 330 -3.03 -23.04 -0.58
CA GLY A 330 -1.77 -23.12 -1.32
C GLY A 330 -0.76 -22.07 -0.88
N GLU A 331 0.19 -21.76 -1.77
CA GLU A 331 1.24 -20.76 -1.51
C GLU A 331 1.32 -19.77 -2.67
N MET A 332 1.42 -18.47 -2.36
CA MET A 332 1.80 -17.45 -3.34
C MET A 332 3.32 -17.32 -3.35
N VAL A 333 3.95 -17.88 -4.38
CA VAL A 333 5.40 -17.96 -4.50
C VAL A 333 5.92 -16.79 -5.32
N VAL A 334 6.74 -15.92 -4.71
CA VAL A 334 7.39 -14.79 -5.36
C VAL A 334 8.81 -15.18 -5.79
N ILE A 335 9.14 -14.96 -7.07
CA ILE A 335 10.48 -15.13 -7.64
C ILE A 335 10.96 -13.80 -8.21
N GLY A 336 12.27 -13.57 -8.25
CA GLY A 336 12.81 -12.32 -8.77
C GLY A 336 14.32 -12.29 -8.89
N SER A 337 14.80 -11.58 -9.91
CA SER A 337 16.21 -11.25 -10.14
C SER A 337 16.30 -10.38 -11.40
N SER A 338 16.12 -11.00 -12.57
CA SER A 338 16.11 -10.34 -13.87
C SER A 338 15.26 -11.13 -14.84
N GLU A 339 14.88 -10.53 -15.97
CA GLU A 339 13.89 -11.14 -16.86
C GLU A 339 14.36 -12.46 -17.47
N THR A 340 15.65 -12.56 -17.76
CA THR A 340 16.25 -13.72 -18.42
C THR A 340 16.83 -14.73 -17.42
N ASN A 341 16.80 -14.41 -16.13
CA ASN A 341 17.37 -15.25 -15.07
C ASN A 341 16.70 -14.94 -13.73
N MET A 342 15.45 -15.40 -13.59
CA MET A 342 14.73 -15.34 -12.32
C MET A 342 15.42 -16.22 -11.27
N GLY A 343 15.39 -15.77 -10.02
CA GLY A 343 15.91 -16.51 -8.87
C GLY A 343 14.86 -16.63 -7.76
N GLY A 344 15.14 -17.51 -6.80
CA GLY A 344 14.42 -17.61 -5.53
C GLY A 344 15.35 -17.33 -4.36
N GLU A 345 14.79 -17.08 -3.18
CA GLU A 345 15.54 -16.98 -1.93
C GLU A 345 16.29 -18.30 -1.66
N PRO A 346 17.62 -18.28 -1.41
CA PRO A 346 18.38 -19.49 -1.16
C PRO A 346 17.80 -20.31 0.00
N GLY A 347 17.53 -21.60 -0.25
CA GLY A 347 16.91 -22.49 0.73
C GLY A 347 15.38 -22.53 0.69
N SER A 348 14.74 -21.66 -0.10
CA SER A 348 13.31 -21.75 -0.43
C SER A 348 13.10 -22.73 -1.58
N GLY A 349 12.78 -23.98 -1.25
CA GLY A 349 12.60 -25.03 -2.25
C GLY A 349 11.44 -24.76 -3.22
N ALA A 350 10.42 -23.99 -2.82
CA ALA A 350 9.29 -23.62 -3.68
C ALA A 350 9.71 -22.57 -4.72
N GLU A 351 10.36 -21.50 -4.28
CA GLU A 351 10.86 -20.44 -5.16
C GLU A 351 11.92 -20.95 -6.13
N GLU A 352 12.88 -21.76 -5.66
CA GLU A 352 13.91 -22.36 -6.54
C GLU A 352 13.29 -23.21 -7.67
N ARG A 353 12.22 -23.96 -7.38
CA ARG A 353 11.50 -24.74 -8.39
C ARG A 353 10.74 -23.85 -9.37
N CYS A 354 10.02 -22.84 -8.86
CA CYS A 354 9.26 -21.92 -9.71
C CYS A 354 10.20 -21.09 -10.60
N ALA A 355 11.32 -20.60 -10.08
CA ALA A 355 12.32 -19.88 -10.86
C ALA A 355 12.91 -20.76 -11.97
N ALA A 356 13.24 -22.02 -11.69
CA ALA A 356 13.72 -22.96 -12.70
C ALA A 356 12.69 -23.22 -13.80
N GLU A 357 11.43 -23.49 -13.42
CA GLU A 357 10.32 -23.67 -14.36
C GLU A 357 10.10 -22.42 -15.22
N TYR A 358 10.06 -21.24 -14.61
CA TYR A 358 9.92 -19.97 -15.29
C TYR A 358 11.01 -19.76 -16.34
N ASN A 359 12.28 -19.97 -15.97
CA ASN A 359 13.40 -19.79 -16.86
C ASN A 359 13.36 -20.76 -18.06
N GLU A 360 12.88 -22.00 -17.86
CA GLU A 360 12.66 -22.96 -18.96
C GLU A 360 11.55 -22.51 -19.92
N LEU A 361 10.43 -22.04 -19.37
CA LEU A 361 9.31 -21.49 -20.16
C LEU A 361 9.76 -20.25 -20.94
N TYR A 362 10.42 -19.30 -20.27
CA TYR A 362 10.92 -18.07 -20.89
C TYR A 362 11.85 -18.41 -22.07
N ALA A 363 12.85 -19.26 -21.84
CA ALA A 363 13.80 -19.66 -22.89
C ALA A 363 13.14 -20.41 -24.06
N LYS A 364 12.08 -21.19 -23.80
CA LYS A 364 11.29 -21.87 -24.84
C LYS A 364 10.54 -20.86 -25.70
N TYR A 365 9.72 -20.01 -25.09
CA TYR A 365 8.78 -19.15 -25.82
C TYR A 365 9.44 -17.92 -26.44
N SER A 366 10.50 -17.39 -25.84
CA SER A 366 11.25 -16.27 -26.42
C SER A 366 11.93 -16.62 -27.75
N ALA A 367 12.09 -17.91 -28.06
CA ALA A 367 12.65 -18.41 -29.31
C ALA A 367 11.60 -18.90 -30.32
N MET A 368 10.31 -18.92 -29.95
CA MET A 368 9.21 -19.36 -30.80
C MET A 368 8.60 -18.20 -31.59
N ASP A 369 7.87 -18.53 -32.66
CA ASP A 369 7.09 -17.55 -33.41
C ASP A 369 5.74 -17.33 -32.72
N LEU A 370 5.68 -16.33 -31.84
CA LEU A 370 4.47 -16.04 -31.09
C LEU A 370 3.33 -15.49 -31.97
N ARG A 371 3.54 -15.23 -33.27
CA ARG A 371 2.44 -14.89 -34.20
C ARG A 371 1.45 -16.02 -34.44
N GLU A 372 1.80 -17.25 -34.04
CA GLU A 372 0.88 -18.38 -34.05
C GLU A 372 -0.02 -18.34 -32.79
N ASP A 373 -1.33 -18.22 -32.98
CA ASP A 373 -2.32 -18.10 -31.89
C ASP A 373 -2.27 -19.27 -30.90
N GLU A 374 -2.01 -20.48 -31.38
CA GLU A 374 -1.90 -21.66 -30.51
C GLU A 374 -0.68 -21.59 -29.59
N ILE A 375 0.45 -21.07 -30.08
CA ILE A 375 1.67 -20.92 -29.28
C ILE A 375 1.51 -19.78 -28.27
N CYS A 376 0.95 -18.65 -28.70
CA CYS A 376 0.67 -17.51 -27.82
C CYS A 376 -0.35 -17.90 -26.73
N GLY A 377 -1.39 -18.65 -27.07
CA GLY A 377 -2.34 -19.19 -26.11
C GLY A 377 -1.72 -20.18 -25.13
N GLU A 378 -0.76 -21.01 -25.56
CA GLU A 378 0.00 -21.88 -24.66
C GLU A 378 0.84 -21.06 -23.68
N LEU A 379 1.56 -20.03 -24.15
CA LEU A 379 2.31 -19.10 -23.30
C LEU A 379 1.39 -18.41 -22.28
N ASN A 380 0.23 -17.91 -22.72
CA ASN A 380 -0.73 -17.23 -21.86
C ASN A 380 -1.32 -18.13 -20.76
N SER A 381 -1.24 -19.46 -20.92
CA SER A 381 -1.63 -20.41 -19.87
C SER A 381 -0.60 -20.56 -18.75
N TYR A 382 0.62 -20.02 -18.94
CA TYR A 382 1.69 -20.01 -17.95
C TYR A 382 2.01 -18.62 -17.42
N ILE A 383 2.00 -17.60 -18.28
CA ILE A 383 2.30 -16.21 -17.93
C ILE A 383 1.08 -15.38 -18.32
N ASP A 384 0.56 -14.58 -17.39
CA ASP A 384 -0.57 -13.70 -17.68
C ASP A 384 -0.12 -12.55 -18.60
N LEU A 385 -0.42 -12.66 -19.90
CA LEU A 385 0.11 -11.73 -20.90
C LEU A 385 -0.44 -10.30 -20.75
N GLU A 386 -1.65 -10.13 -20.24
CA GLU A 386 -2.23 -8.81 -19.99
C GLU A 386 -1.45 -8.10 -18.88
N ASN A 387 -1.30 -8.76 -17.73
CA ASN A 387 -0.48 -8.26 -16.63
C ASN A 387 0.99 -8.03 -17.05
N TYR A 388 1.58 -8.93 -17.84
CA TYR A 388 2.94 -8.75 -18.37
C TYR A 388 3.07 -7.50 -19.23
N LEU A 389 2.15 -7.26 -20.17
CA LEU A 389 2.21 -6.10 -21.05
C LEU A 389 1.92 -4.79 -20.31
N GLN A 390 1.03 -4.79 -19.32
CA GLN A 390 0.80 -3.64 -18.44
C GLN A 390 2.04 -3.31 -17.60
N TYR A 391 2.68 -4.33 -17.01
CA TYR A 391 3.93 -4.17 -16.27
C TYR A 391 5.03 -3.54 -17.13
N PHE A 392 5.22 -4.05 -18.36
CA PHE A 392 6.16 -3.47 -19.31
C PHE A 392 5.80 -2.03 -19.68
N ALA A 393 4.51 -1.72 -19.84
CA ALA A 393 4.07 -0.37 -20.14
C ALA A 393 4.46 0.61 -19.01
N LEU A 394 4.26 0.22 -17.75
CA LEU A 394 4.66 1.00 -16.57
C LEU A 394 6.17 1.26 -16.55
N GLU A 395 6.99 0.20 -16.62
CA GLU A 395 8.46 0.30 -16.55
C GLU A 395 9.05 1.13 -17.70
N ILE A 396 8.55 0.91 -18.92
CA ILE A 396 8.99 1.63 -20.11
C ILE A 396 8.56 3.09 -20.05
N TYR A 397 7.30 3.36 -19.70
CA TYR A 397 6.77 4.72 -19.69
C TYR A 397 7.51 5.56 -18.64
N MET A 398 7.68 5.04 -17.42
CA MET A 398 8.47 5.69 -16.36
C MET A 398 9.97 5.83 -16.71
N ALA A 399 10.43 5.19 -17.79
CA ALA A 399 11.81 5.16 -18.23
C ALA A 399 12.77 4.55 -17.19
N ASN A 400 12.41 3.40 -16.60
CA ASN A 400 13.26 2.73 -15.62
C ASN A 400 14.57 2.25 -16.28
N ARG A 401 15.71 2.72 -15.75
CA ARG A 401 17.03 2.45 -16.36
C ARG A 401 17.76 1.27 -15.73
N ASP A 402 17.36 0.82 -14.55
CA ASP A 402 17.95 -0.35 -13.88
C ASP A 402 17.20 -1.66 -14.16
N TRP A 403 16.25 -1.61 -15.09
CA TRP A 403 15.39 -2.70 -15.55
C TRP A 403 15.63 -2.96 -17.06
N PRO A 404 15.41 -4.19 -17.62
CA PRO A 404 14.91 -5.44 -17.00
C PRO A 404 16.01 -6.42 -16.57
N TYR A 405 17.27 -6.00 -16.61
CA TYR A 405 18.40 -6.85 -16.23
C TYR A 405 18.56 -7.00 -14.72
N ASN A 406 17.81 -6.21 -13.93
CA ASN A 406 17.56 -6.31 -12.49
C ASN A 406 16.10 -5.88 -12.21
N ASN A 407 15.71 -5.79 -10.94
CA ASN A 407 14.44 -5.20 -10.44
C ASN A 407 13.18 -5.81 -11.04
N ILE A 408 13.18 -7.14 -11.20
CA ILE A 408 11.99 -7.87 -11.62
C ILE A 408 11.56 -8.84 -10.53
N GLN A 409 10.27 -8.81 -10.23
CA GLN A 409 9.59 -9.83 -9.44
C GLN A 409 8.35 -10.33 -10.17
N ALA A 410 8.06 -11.61 -10.00
CA ALA A 410 6.81 -12.22 -10.43
C ALA A 410 6.34 -13.21 -9.37
N TYR A 411 5.03 -13.36 -9.21
CA TYR A 411 4.43 -14.35 -8.32
C TYR A 411 3.58 -15.35 -9.10
N ARG A 412 3.34 -16.51 -8.48
CA ARG A 412 2.30 -17.45 -8.90
C ARG A 412 1.68 -18.13 -7.70
N TYR A 413 0.43 -18.54 -7.86
CA TYR A 413 -0.18 -19.49 -6.95
C TYR A 413 0.31 -20.92 -7.21
N VAL A 414 0.70 -21.62 -6.15
CA VAL A 414 1.00 -23.06 -6.16
C VAL A 414 -0.06 -23.75 -5.29
N ALA A 415 -0.95 -24.49 -5.94
CA ALA A 415 -2.09 -25.13 -5.26
C ALA A 415 -1.65 -26.19 -4.24
N ALA A 416 -2.39 -26.28 -3.13
CA ALA A 416 -2.15 -27.29 -2.11
C ALA A 416 -2.44 -28.71 -2.63
N PRO A 417 -1.86 -29.77 -2.02
CA PRO A 417 -2.14 -31.15 -2.42
C PRO A 417 -3.64 -31.50 -2.33
N GLY A 418 -4.28 -31.69 -3.49
CA GLY A 418 -5.71 -32.03 -3.58
C GLY A 418 -6.60 -30.86 -3.97
N GLU A 419 -6.05 -29.65 -4.04
CA GLU A 419 -6.70 -28.47 -4.60
C GLU A 419 -6.43 -28.35 -6.11
N GLY A 420 -7.29 -27.62 -6.82
CA GLY A 420 -7.10 -27.28 -8.23
C GLY A 420 -7.01 -25.77 -8.43
N TYR A 421 -6.47 -25.36 -9.57
CA TYR A 421 -6.43 -23.95 -9.96
C TYR A 421 -7.83 -23.40 -10.23
N ARG A 422 -8.05 -22.12 -9.86
CA ARG A 422 -9.31 -21.41 -10.09
C ARG A 422 -9.17 -20.51 -11.32
N GLU A 423 -9.84 -20.87 -12.42
CA GLU A 423 -9.83 -20.10 -13.66
C GLU A 423 -10.29 -18.65 -13.44
N ASN A 424 -9.72 -17.71 -14.20
CA ASN A 424 -10.02 -16.27 -14.14
C ASN A 424 -9.83 -15.65 -12.75
N SER A 425 -8.80 -16.08 -12.03
CA SER A 425 -8.43 -15.52 -10.73
C SER A 425 -6.90 -15.54 -10.56
N VAL A 426 -6.39 -14.88 -9.52
CA VAL A 426 -4.97 -14.96 -9.15
C VAL A 426 -4.53 -16.37 -8.73
N PHE A 427 -5.48 -17.27 -8.48
CA PHE A 427 -5.25 -18.67 -8.11
C PHE A 427 -5.28 -19.63 -9.31
N ASP A 428 -5.13 -19.12 -10.54
CA ASP A 428 -5.11 -19.91 -11.78
C ASP A 428 -3.74 -20.57 -12.07
N GLY A 429 -2.72 -20.27 -11.26
CA GLY A 429 -1.39 -20.85 -11.38
C GLY A 429 -0.48 -20.19 -12.41
N ARG A 430 -0.93 -19.10 -13.05
CA ARG A 430 -0.13 -18.28 -13.97
C ARG A 430 0.83 -17.35 -13.22
N TYR A 431 1.98 -17.10 -13.82
CA TYR A 431 2.92 -16.08 -13.36
C TYR A 431 2.38 -14.69 -13.68
N ARG A 432 2.44 -13.80 -12.69
CA ARG A 432 2.11 -12.38 -12.77
C ARG A 432 3.24 -11.54 -12.23
N TYR A 433 3.58 -10.47 -12.92
CA TYR A 433 4.61 -9.53 -12.55
C TYR A 433 4.12 -8.56 -11.49
N LEU A 434 5.07 -8.13 -10.64
CA LEU A 434 4.89 -7.15 -9.58
C LEU A 434 5.71 -5.91 -9.90
N LEU A 435 5.17 -4.72 -9.67
CA LEU A 435 5.96 -3.50 -9.76
C LEU A 435 6.81 -3.34 -8.50
N TYR A 436 8.11 -3.12 -8.67
CA TYR A 436 9.06 -3.06 -7.56
C TYR A 436 10.32 -2.28 -7.97
N ASP A 437 10.80 -1.37 -7.10
CA ASP A 437 12.12 -0.71 -7.20
C ASP A 437 12.29 0.10 -8.50
N VAL A 438 11.48 1.15 -8.60
CA VAL A 438 11.38 2.08 -9.73
C VAL A 438 12.07 3.42 -9.43
N ASP A 439 13.05 3.42 -8.53
CA ASP A 439 13.77 4.60 -8.09
C ASP A 439 14.62 5.25 -9.20
N THR A 440 14.99 4.50 -10.25
CA THR A 440 15.75 5.00 -11.41
C THR A 440 14.92 5.48 -12.60
N THR A 441 13.75 6.07 -12.32
CA THR A 441 12.76 6.53 -13.31
C THR A 441 12.69 8.06 -13.42
N MET A 442 11.75 8.58 -14.24
CA MET A 442 11.26 9.97 -14.24
C MET A 442 12.38 11.02 -14.20
N GLY A 443 13.36 10.83 -15.09
CA GLY A 443 14.46 11.77 -15.24
C GLY A 443 15.48 11.79 -14.11
N LEU A 444 15.68 10.70 -13.35
CA LEU A 444 16.78 10.62 -12.40
C LEU A 444 18.12 10.95 -13.08
N GLY A 445 18.98 11.75 -12.44
CA GLY A 445 20.33 12.04 -12.92
C GLY A 445 20.58 13.53 -13.15
N THR A 446 21.47 13.87 -14.09
CA THR A 446 21.80 15.28 -14.35
C THR A 446 20.62 16.00 -15.00
N ILE A 447 20.52 17.32 -14.85
CA ILE A 447 19.49 18.16 -15.53
C ILE A 447 19.37 17.82 -17.02
N ARG A 448 20.49 17.55 -17.70
CA ARG A 448 20.47 17.17 -19.12
C ARG A 448 19.80 15.83 -19.35
N ASP A 449 20.07 14.87 -18.48
CA ASP A 449 19.47 13.54 -18.56
C ASP A 449 17.97 13.65 -18.21
N SER A 450 17.60 14.44 -17.20
CA SER A 450 16.20 14.67 -16.81
C SER A 450 15.36 15.34 -17.89
N LEU A 451 15.92 16.33 -18.58
CA LEU A 451 15.25 17.07 -19.65
C LEU A 451 15.34 16.39 -21.02
N ASN A 452 15.81 15.14 -21.09
CA ASN A 452 15.75 14.37 -22.33
C ASN A 452 14.30 13.91 -22.57
N PRO A 453 13.58 14.45 -23.58
CA PRO A 453 12.20 14.09 -23.84
C PRO A 453 12.06 12.64 -24.33
N ASP A 454 13.14 12.05 -24.82
CA ASP A 454 13.12 10.74 -25.48
C ASP A 454 13.34 9.57 -24.51
N GLN A 455 13.54 9.80 -23.21
CA GLN A 455 13.92 8.76 -22.24
C GLN A 455 13.00 7.53 -22.25
N SER A 456 11.69 7.74 -22.20
CA SER A 456 10.71 6.64 -22.17
C SER A 456 10.75 5.82 -23.48
N PHE A 457 10.85 6.49 -24.62
CA PHE A 457 10.97 5.81 -25.92
C PHE A 457 12.34 5.15 -26.11
N GLU A 458 13.42 5.76 -25.62
CA GLU A 458 14.75 5.17 -25.60
C GLU A 458 14.77 3.87 -24.78
N THR A 459 14.11 3.83 -23.62
CA THR A 459 13.94 2.60 -22.83
C THR A 459 13.25 1.51 -23.66
N LEU A 460 12.17 1.81 -24.38
CA LEU A 460 11.53 0.87 -25.30
C LEU A 460 12.49 0.38 -26.40
N ALA A 461 13.21 1.31 -27.04
CA ALA A 461 14.12 0.99 -28.14
C ALA A 461 15.28 0.09 -27.69
N LEU A 462 15.82 0.33 -26.49
CA LEU A 462 16.95 -0.40 -25.92
C LEU A 462 16.65 -1.88 -25.67
N LEU A 463 15.40 -2.24 -25.34
CA LEU A 463 15.00 -3.63 -25.09
C LEU A 463 15.33 -4.54 -26.27
N GLU A 464 15.01 -4.09 -27.49
CA GLU A 464 15.27 -4.83 -28.73
C GLU A 464 16.74 -4.70 -29.15
N GLU A 465 17.30 -3.48 -29.13
CA GLU A 465 18.67 -3.21 -29.59
C GLU A 465 19.73 -4.00 -28.83
N ARG A 466 19.50 -4.23 -27.53
CA ARG A 466 20.41 -4.95 -26.64
C ARG A 466 19.97 -6.37 -26.34
N GLY A 467 18.77 -6.77 -26.77
CA GLY A 467 18.19 -8.09 -26.51
C GLY A 467 17.93 -8.34 -25.03
N TYR A 468 17.54 -7.31 -24.28
CA TYR A 468 17.32 -7.39 -22.83
C TYR A 468 15.98 -8.04 -22.45
N ALA A 469 14.96 -7.90 -23.30
CA ALA A 469 13.65 -8.54 -23.12
C ALA A 469 13.26 -9.37 -24.37
N PRO A 470 13.85 -10.57 -24.59
CA PRO A 470 13.53 -11.40 -25.75
C PRO A 470 12.06 -11.81 -25.85
N LEU A 471 11.38 -12.11 -24.74
CA LEU A 471 9.97 -12.50 -24.75
C LEU A 471 9.06 -11.33 -25.16
N PHE A 472 9.26 -10.16 -24.55
CA PHE A 472 8.58 -8.93 -24.95
C PHE A 472 8.79 -8.63 -26.45
N THR A 473 10.04 -8.74 -26.92
CA THR A 473 10.36 -8.52 -28.34
C THR A 473 9.60 -9.49 -29.25
N ALA A 474 9.47 -10.76 -28.86
CA ALA A 474 8.70 -11.74 -29.61
C ALA A 474 7.19 -11.44 -29.61
N LEU A 475 6.64 -10.95 -28.49
CA LEU A 475 5.24 -10.54 -28.39
C LEU A 475 4.93 -9.29 -29.23
N MET A 476 5.84 -8.31 -29.29
CA MET A 476 5.68 -7.10 -30.12
C MET A 476 5.63 -7.38 -31.63
N ALA A 477 6.06 -8.58 -32.05
CA ALA A 477 5.88 -9.03 -33.44
C ALA A 477 4.41 -9.37 -33.79
N ARG A 478 3.56 -9.65 -32.79
CA ARG A 478 2.11 -9.77 -32.97
C ARG A 478 1.46 -8.38 -33.04
N GLU A 479 0.43 -8.25 -33.85
CA GLU A 479 -0.31 -6.98 -33.98
C GLU A 479 -1.18 -6.71 -32.74
N ASP A 480 -1.93 -7.71 -32.28
CA ASP A 480 -2.81 -7.62 -31.12
C ASP A 480 -2.06 -7.25 -29.81
N CYS A 481 -0.95 -7.91 -29.51
CA CYS A 481 -0.15 -7.61 -28.32
C CYS A 481 0.46 -6.21 -28.37
N ARG A 482 0.85 -5.77 -29.57
CA ARG A 482 1.39 -4.42 -29.77
C ARG A 482 0.32 -3.35 -29.62
N GLN A 483 -0.87 -3.60 -30.17
CA GLN A 483 -2.03 -2.71 -30.00
C GLN A 483 -2.41 -2.58 -28.53
N TYR A 484 -2.48 -3.70 -27.81
CA TYR A 484 -2.75 -3.71 -26.38
C TYR A 484 -1.69 -2.97 -25.56
N PHE A 485 -0.41 -3.22 -25.82
CA PHE A 485 0.69 -2.50 -25.17
C PHE A 485 0.63 -0.99 -25.43
N VAL A 486 0.38 -0.57 -26.67
CA VAL A 486 0.26 0.85 -27.02
C VAL A 486 -0.97 1.48 -26.37
N SER A 487 -2.09 0.75 -26.27
CA SER A 487 -3.28 1.17 -25.54
C SER A 487 -2.95 1.38 -24.05
N CYS A 488 -2.20 0.46 -23.41
CA CYS A 488 -1.73 0.65 -22.03
C CYS A 488 -0.90 1.94 -21.89
N ILE A 489 0.04 2.22 -22.80
CA ILE A 489 0.82 3.46 -22.78
C ILE A 489 -0.06 4.70 -22.95
N CYS A 490 -1.06 4.65 -23.84
CA CYS A 490 -2.02 5.74 -24.00
C CYS A 490 -2.83 5.95 -22.71
N ASP A 491 -3.19 4.88 -22.01
CA ASP A 491 -3.93 4.98 -20.76
C ASP A 491 -3.06 5.56 -19.63
N LEU A 492 -1.77 5.21 -19.58
CA LEU A 492 -0.83 5.82 -18.63
C LEU A 492 -0.67 7.31 -18.87
N LEU A 493 -0.37 7.75 -20.10
CA LEU A 493 -0.10 9.16 -20.41
C LEU A 493 -1.33 10.08 -20.31
N ASN A 494 -2.54 9.53 -20.46
CA ASN A 494 -3.79 10.29 -20.36
C ASN A 494 -4.46 10.19 -18.99
N GLY A 495 -4.07 9.22 -18.16
CA GLY A 495 -4.63 8.98 -16.84
C GLY A 495 -3.60 9.21 -15.75
N ALA A 496 -3.17 8.13 -15.11
CA ALA A 496 -2.32 8.15 -13.92
C ALA A 496 -1.01 8.93 -14.10
N TYR A 497 -0.40 8.91 -15.29
CA TYR A 497 0.84 9.64 -15.55
C TYR A 497 0.64 10.86 -16.48
N SER A 498 -0.59 11.38 -16.57
CA SER A 498 -0.83 12.69 -17.18
C SER A 498 -0.03 13.78 -16.47
N THR A 499 0.32 14.83 -17.21
CA THR A 499 1.11 15.95 -16.68
C THR A 499 0.48 16.55 -15.42
N GLU A 500 -0.84 16.78 -15.45
CA GLU A 500 -1.59 17.37 -14.36
C GLU A 500 -1.60 16.45 -13.14
N ASN A 501 -1.83 15.15 -13.34
CA ASN A 501 -1.89 14.20 -12.24
C ASN A 501 -0.53 13.94 -11.59
N VAL A 502 0.54 13.79 -12.38
CA VAL A 502 1.91 13.66 -11.85
C VAL A 502 2.25 14.88 -11.00
N ALA A 503 1.95 16.09 -11.48
CA ALA A 503 2.21 17.31 -10.72
C ALA A 503 1.39 17.38 -9.42
N ALA A 504 0.12 16.98 -9.45
CA ALA A 504 -0.75 16.96 -8.28
C ALA A 504 -0.30 15.96 -7.21
N VAL A 505 -0.03 14.71 -7.62
CA VAL A 505 0.45 13.65 -6.71
C VAL A 505 1.83 13.98 -6.15
N LEU A 506 2.74 14.50 -6.96
CA LEU A 506 4.08 14.91 -6.50
C LEU A 506 4.00 16.04 -5.45
N GLU A 507 3.14 17.03 -5.67
CA GLU A 507 2.95 18.15 -4.74
C GLU A 507 2.33 17.67 -3.41
N ASP A 508 1.34 16.80 -3.51
CA ASP A 508 0.67 16.19 -2.36
C ASP A 508 1.66 15.35 -1.52
N MET A 509 2.43 14.46 -2.16
CA MET A 509 3.48 13.70 -1.49
C MET A 509 4.61 14.56 -0.93
N HIS A 510 4.89 15.72 -1.52
CA HIS A 510 5.86 16.66 -0.95
C HIS A 510 5.33 17.29 0.34
N ARG A 511 4.04 17.64 0.36
CA ARG A 511 3.36 18.17 1.55
C ARG A 511 3.31 17.14 2.69
N GLU A 512 3.11 15.85 2.39
CA GLU A 512 3.12 14.76 3.39
C GLU A 512 4.46 14.64 4.16
N ARG A 513 5.53 15.33 3.74
CA ARG A 513 6.87 15.22 4.34
C ARG A 513 7.61 16.54 4.46
N GLU A 514 6.91 17.66 4.32
CA GLU A 514 7.54 18.98 4.18
C GLU A 514 8.40 19.32 5.42
N ASN A 515 7.80 19.27 6.62
CA ASN A 515 8.51 19.57 7.86
C ASN A 515 9.66 18.59 8.13
N GLU A 516 9.47 17.32 7.76
CA GLU A 516 10.51 16.30 7.95
C GLU A 516 11.69 16.48 6.99
N MET A 517 11.43 16.90 5.74
CA MET A 517 12.49 17.26 4.80
C MET A 517 13.27 18.48 5.26
N LEU A 518 12.62 19.47 5.88
CA LEU A 518 13.30 20.64 6.44
C LEU A 518 14.27 20.25 7.56
N GLU A 519 13.85 19.41 8.51
CA GLU A 519 14.77 18.89 9.53
C GLU A 519 15.89 18.05 8.91
N TYR A 520 15.56 17.16 7.98
CA TYR A 520 16.56 16.33 7.32
C TYR A 520 17.65 17.19 6.65
N ILE A 521 17.27 18.27 5.96
CA ILE A 521 18.23 19.20 5.34
C ILE A 521 19.14 19.80 6.42
N GLU A 522 18.59 20.31 7.51
CA GLU A 522 19.38 20.89 8.59
C GLU A 522 20.30 19.87 9.28
N GLU A 523 19.81 18.66 9.50
CA GLU A 523 20.57 17.59 10.16
C GLU A 523 21.63 17.01 9.23
N SER A 524 21.39 16.91 7.92
CA SER A 524 22.39 16.45 6.94
C SER A 524 23.62 17.36 6.86
N ILE A 525 23.48 18.64 7.22
CA ILE A 525 24.61 19.59 7.35
C ILE A 525 25.41 19.32 8.63
N ARG A 526 24.74 18.86 9.70
CA ARG A 526 25.30 18.63 11.04
C ARG A 526 25.89 17.22 11.18
N ASN A 527 25.30 16.24 10.52
CA ASN A 527 25.59 14.82 10.63
C ASN A 527 26.13 14.25 9.30
N PRO A 528 27.44 13.93 9.23
CA PRO A 528 28.04 13.37 8.01
C PRO A 528 27.61 11.93 7.69
N GLU A 529 26.82 11.28 8.56
CA GLU A 529 26.25 9.95 8.30
C GLU A 529 24.95 10.02 7.47
N LEU A 530 24.45 11.22 7.20
CA LEU A 530 23.33 11.45 6.29
C LEU A 530 23.81 12.05 4.97
N PRO A 531 23.24 11.61 3.82
CA PRO A 531 23.45 12.30 2.55
C PRO A 531 23.05 13.78 2.62
N GLU A 532 24.00 14.67 2.34
CA GLU A 532 23.78 16.12 2.30
C GLU A 532 22.88 16.50 1.11
N ILE A 533 21.83 17.27 1.37
CA ILE A 533 20.94 17.85 0.36
C ILE A 533 20.53 19.27 0.76
N GLY A 534 20.28 20.13 -0.24
CA GLY A 534 19.78 21.48 -0.02
C GLY A 534 18.44 21.73 -0.73
N GLU A 535 17.61 22.58 -0.14
CA GLU A 535 16.27 22.94 -0.63
C GLU A 535 16.23 23.33 -2.12
N PRO A 536 17.10 24.21 -2.66
CA PRO A 536 17.06 24.54 -4.10
C PRO A 536 17.34 23.35 -5.04
N TYR A 537 18.09 22.35 -4.57
CA TYR A 537 18.36 21.15 -5.35
C TYR A 537 17.17 20.19 -5.33
N LEU A 538 16.51 20.05 -4.17
CA LEU A 538 15.29 19.27 -4.02
C LEU A 538 14.16 19.83 -4.92
N GLU A 539 13.91 21.14 -4.87
CA GLU A 539 12.94 21.82 -5.73
C GLU A 539 13.24 21.58 -7.22
N MET A 540 14.52 21.69 -7.60
CA MET A 540 14.95 21.42 -8.98
C MET A 540 14.67 19.97 -9.40
N GLN A 541 14.82 18.99 -8.50
CA GLN A 541 14.50 17.59 -8.80
C GLN A 541 13.00 17.38 -9.01
N MET A 542 12.15 18.06 -8.22
CA MET A 542 10.71 18.05 -8.43
C MET A 542 10.30 18.66 -9.77
N ASP A 543 10.91 19.79 -10.14
CA ASP A 543 10.68 20.42 -11.45
C ASP A 543 11.13 19.53 -12.61
N CYS A 544 12.20 18.75 -12.43
CA CYS A 544 12.65 17.77 -13.42
C CYS A 544 11.64 16.65 -13.65
N ILE A 545 10.97 16.17 -12.59
CA ILE A 545 9.89 15.17 -12.71
C ILE A 545 8.70 15.75 -13.47
N LYS A 546 8.29 16.98 -13.14
CA LYS A 546 7.20 17.70 -13.85
C LYS A 546 7.53 17.89 -15.33
N ALA A 547 8.77 18.30 -15.65
CA ALA A 547 9.23 18.46 -17.03
C ALA A 547 9.28 17.13 -17.81
N TRP A 548 9.63 16.01 -17.15
CA TRP A 548 9.54 14.70 -17.77
C TRP A 548 8.09 14.36 -18.15
N ALA A 549 7.13 14.56 -17.23
CA ALA A 549 5.71 14.27 -17.48
C ALA A 549 5.11 15.14 -18.60
N GLU A 550 5.60 16.37 -18.77
CA GLU A 550 5.21 17.26 -19.88
C GLU A 550 5.74 16.79 -21.25
N THR A 551 6.93 16.19 -21.29
CA THR A 551 7.68 15.97 -22.54
C THR A 551 7.66 14.52 -23.03
N ALA A 552 7.58 13.55 -22.12
CA ALA A 552 7.54 12.12 -22.44
C ALA A 552 6.38 11.70 -23.35
N PRO A 553 5.13 12.20 -23.20
CA PRO A 553 4.00 11.76 -24.02
C PRO A 553 4.23 11.93 -25.53
N GLU A 554 4.75 13.08 -25.97
CA GLU A 554 4.96 13.37 -27.39
C GLU A 554 5.99 12.42 -28.00
N SER A 555 7.15 12.29 -27.34
CA SER A 555 8.23 11.43 -27.85
C SER A 555 7.80 9.96 -27.87
N MET A 556 7.10 9.50 -26.83
CA MET A 556 6.62 8.13 -26.76
C MET A 556 5.60 7.82 -27.88
N LEU A 557 4.61 8.69 -28.09
CA LEU A 557 3.61 8.52 -29.14
C LEU A 557 4.25 8.54 -30.53
N GLU A 558 5.08 9.54 -30.84
CA GLU A 558 5.73 9.66 -32.15
C GLU A 558 6.73 8.52 -32.40
N GLY A 559 7.47 8.12 -31.37
CA GLY A 559 8.38 7.00 -31.42
C GLY A 559 7.67 5.69 -31.75
N MET A 560 6.58 5.37 -31.04
CA MET A 560 5.76 4.18 -31.33
C MET A 560 5.12 4.26 -32.73
N ARG A 561 4.63 5.44 -33.12
CA ARG A 561 4.07 5.69 -34.46
C ARG A 561 5.08 5.37 -35.56
N LEU A 562 6.31 5.86 -35.44
CA LEU A 562 7.36 5.64 -36.44
C LEU A 562 7.91 4.21 -36.41
N LYS A 563 8.15 3.66 -35.21
CA LYS A 563 8.73 2.31 -35.03
C LYS A 563 7.79 1.23 -35.54
N TRP A 564 6.50 1.35 -35.26
CA TRP A 564 5.51 0.30 -35.49
C TRP A 564 4.43 0.63 -36.51
N GLN A 565 4.45 1.83 -37.09
CA GLN A 565 3.45 2.30 -38.05
C GLN A 565 2.03 2.32 -37.46
N MET A 566 1.89 2.76 -36.21
CA MET A 566 0.64 2.79 -35.42
C MET A 566 -0.37 3.86 -35.90
N GLY A 567 -0.39 4.21 -37.19
CA GLY A 567 -1.31 5.22 -37.72
C GLY A 567 -0.94 6.66 -37.35
N GLU A 568 -1.93 7.53 -37.21
CA GLU A 568 -1.75 8.94 -36.88
C GLU A 568 -2.10 9.21 -35.41
N ILE A 569 -1.49 10.22 -34.82
CA ILE A 569 -1.85 10.69 -33.47
C ILE A 569 -3.11 11.55 -33.59
N TYR A 570 -4.10 11.28 -32.76
CA TYR A 570 -5.33 12.05 -32.70
C TYR A 570 -5.68 12.45 -31.26
N THR A 571 -6.52 13.48 -31.10
CA THR A 571 -6.95 14.00 -29.80
C THR A 571 -8.42 13.70 -29.57
N VAL A 572 -8.75 13.19 -28.39
CA VAL A 572 -10.11 13.00 -27.89
C VAL A 572 -10.45 14.16 -26.96
N TYR A 573 -11.56 14.82 -27.22
CA TYR A 573 -12.24 15.71 -26.27
C TYR A 573 -13.54 15.05 -25.85
N LEU A 574 -13.64 14.67 -24.59
CA LEU A 574 -14.83 14.05 -24.02
C LEU A 574 -15.54 15.06 -23.12
N SER A 575 -16.84 15.21 -23.33
CA SER A 575 -17.73 16.01 -22.47
C SER A 575 -18.73 15.12 -21.76
N LEU A 576 -18.83 15.29 -20.45
CA LEU A 576 -19.72 14.57 -19.55
C LEU A 576 -20.57 15.58 -18.76
N MET A 577 -21.77 15.17 -18.37
CA MET A 577 -22.56 15.92 -17.39
C MET A 577 -22.06 15.60 -15.98
N GLU A 578 -22.23 16.55 -15.06
CA GLU A 578 -21.83 16.37 -13.65
C GLU A 578 -22.48 15.12 -13.03
N GLY A 579 -21.65 14.26 -12.43
CA GLY A 579 -22.07 12.99 -11.82
C GLY A 579 -22.15 11.79 -12.78
N GLU A 580 -21.90 12.00 -14.07
CA GLU A 580 -21.74 10.92 -15.06
C GLU A 580 -20.26 10.56 -15.23
N GLY A 581 -20.00 9.38 -15.77
CA GLY A 581 -18.67 8.93 -16.11
C GLY A 581 -18.62 8.28 -17.50
N ALA A 582 -17.41 8.13 -18.02
CA ALA A 582 -17.14 7.28 -19.15
C ALA A 582 -15.79 6.59 -18.99
N ARG A 583 -15.72 5.36 -19.49
CA ARG A 583 -14.50 4.60 -19.57
C ARG A 583 -13.91 4.74 -20.97
N ILE A 584 -12.64 5.12 -21.04
CA ILE A 584 -11.83 5.12 -22.26
C ILE A 584 -10.74 4.07 -22.06
N ASN A 585 -10.83 2.93 -22.74
CA ASN A 585 -9.97 1.77 -22.50
C ASN A 585 -9.91 1.39 -20.99
N GLY A 586 -8.75 1.52 -20.33
CA GLY A 586 -8.57 1.28 -18.89
C GLY A 586 -8.82 2.51 -18.00
N ILE A 587 -9.03 3.70 -18.55
CA ILE A 587 -9.25 4.93 -17.76
C ILE A 587 -10.74 5.12 -17.49
N THR A 588 -11.11 5.39 -16.24
CA THR A 588 -12.44 5.92 -15.89
C THR A 588 -12.36 7.43 -15.73
N VAL A 589 -13.05 8.16 -16.61
CA VAL A 589 -13.16 9.62 -16.60
C VAL A 589 -14.47 10.01 -15.93
N THR A 590 -14.39 10.81 -14.87
CA THR A 590 -15.55 11.39 -14.16
C THR A 590 -15.59 12.91 -14.22
N GLU A 591 -14.53 13.54 -14.73
CA GLU A 591 -14.47 14.98 -14.91
C GLU A 591 -15.38 15.44 -16.07
N PRO A 592 -16.08 16.59 -15.95
CA PRO A 592 -16.99 17.09 -17.00
C PRO A 592 -16.33 17.31 -18.36
N GLU A 593 -15.03 17.60 -18.36
CA GLU A 593 -14.23 17.76 -19.58
C GLU A 593 -12.94 16.93 -19.45
N PHE A 594 -12.63 16.15 -20.48
CA PHE A 594 -11.40 15.39 -20.59
C PHE A 594 -10.77 15.59 -21.95
N THR A 595 -9.43 15.69 -21.98
CA THR A 595 -8.63 15.73 -23.20
C THR A 595 -7.59 14.63 -23.15
N GLY A 596 -7.55 13.77 -24.17
CA GLY A 596 -6.58 12.69 -24.27
C GLY A 596 -6.00 12.51 -25.67
N ARG A 597 -4.86 11.85 -25.79
CA ARG A 597 -4.15 11.62 -27.04
C ARG A 597 -3.94 10.13 -27.29
N TYR A 598 -4.24 9.69 -28.50
CA TYR A 598 -4.24 8.28 -28.88
C TYR A 598 -3.66 8.09 -30.28
N LEU A 599 -3.43 6.84 -30.67
CA LEU A 599 -2.95 6.44 -31.99
C LEU A 599 -4.04 5.65 -32.73
N THR A 600 -4.30 5.97 -34.01
CA THR A 600 -5.34 5.25 -34.78
C THR A 600 -5.01 3.78 -35.05
N GLY A 601 -3.76 3.37 -34.83
CA GLY A 601 -3.32 1.99 -34.98
C GLY A 601 -3.56 1.10 -33.77
N CYS A 602 -4.07 1.61 -32.65
CA CYS A 602 -4.52 0.82 -31.50
C CYS A 602 -6.00 1.08 -31.19
N ASP A 603 -6.65 0.10 -30.57
CA ASP A 603 -8.04 0.24 -30.18
C ASP A 603 -8.23 1.35 -29.14
N THR A 604 -9.30 2.12 -29.31
CA THR A 604 -9.76 3.10 -28.33
C THR A 604 -11.26 2.92 -28.17
N TRP A 605 -11.66 2.36 -27.03
CA TRP A 605 -13.05 2.05 -26.72
C TRP A 605 -13.64 3.10 -25.80
N LEU A 606 -14.79 3.66 -26.17
CA LEU A 606 -15.62 4.49 -25.30
C LEU A 606 -16.77 3.65 -24.74
N LYS A 607 -17.01 3.75 -23.44
CA LYS A 607 -18.12 3.09 -22.74
C LYS A 607 -18.67 3.99 -21.63
N PRO A 608 -19.99 4.12 -21.45
CA PRO A 608 -20.53 4.93 -20.37
C PRO A 608 -20.30 4.27 -19.01
N VAL A 609 -20.05 5.08 -17.98
CA VAL A 609 -20.03 4.69 -16.57
C VAL A 609 -21.13 5.47 -15.89
N LEU A 610 -22.28 4.83 -15.69
CA LEU A 610 -23.50 5.51 -15.32
C LEU A 610 -23.80 5.36 -13.84
N PRO A 611 -24.12 6.46 -13.13
CA PRO A 611 -24.61 6.38 -11.77
C PRO A 611 -25.98 5.68 -11.74
N ALA A 612 -26.36 5.21 -10.56
CA ALA A 612 -27.68 4.62 -10.39
C ALA A 612 -28.80 5.60 -10.75
N GLY A 613 -29.85 5.11 -11.40
CA GLY A 613 -30.96 5.92 -11.88
C GLY A 613 -30.79 6.51 -13.28
N LYS A 614 -29.60 6.42 -13.89
CA LYS A 614 -29.36 6.82 -15.28
C LYS A 614 -29.29 5.62 -16.22
N GLU A 615 -29.71 5.81 -17.47
CA GLU A 615 -29.44 4.89 -18.57
C GLU A 615 -28.79 5.60 -19.75
N PHE A 616 -28.06 4.82 -20.55
CA PHE A 616 -27.42 5.31 -21.76
C PHE A 616 -28.47 5.69 -22.80
N ALA A 617 -28.37 6.90 -23.37
CA ALA A 617 -29.21 7.32 -24.47
C ALA A 617 -28.49 7.18 -25.81
N TYR A 618 -27.37 7.89 -25.97
CA TYR A 618 -26.51 7.84 -27.16
C TYR A 618 -25.18 8.57 -26.93
N TRP A 619 -24.22 8.32 -27.80
CA TRP A 619 -23.03 9.15 -27.99
C TRP A 619 -23.24 10.14 -29.12
N GLU A 620 -22.82 11.39 -28.95
CA GLU A 620 -22.61 12.33 -30.05
C GLU A 620 -21.11 12.41 -30.34
N ILE A 621 -20.68 11.99 -31.54
CA ILE A 621 -19.28 11.99 -31.95
C ILE A 621 -19.15 12.82 -33.23
N ASN A 622 -18.44 13.94 -33.16
CA ASN A 622 -18.22 14.87 -34.27
C ASN A 622 -19.51 15.25 -35.04
N GLY A 623 -20.65 15.31 -34.33
CA GLY A 623 -21.97 15.67 -34.87
C GLY A 623 -22.80 14.50 -35.42
N GLU A 624 -22.28 13.28 -35.39
CA GLU A 624 -23.01 12.04 -35.69
C GLU A 624 -23.45 11.34 -34.39
N TYR A 625 -24.57 10.61 -34.44
CA TYR A 625 -25.19 10.00 -33.27
C TYR A 625 -25.06 8.48 -33.29
N TYR A 626 -24.61 7.90 -32.18
CA TYR A 626 -24.38 6.47 -32.04
C TYR A 626 -25.22 5.90 -30.88
N ALA A 627 -25.98 4.85 -31.18
CA ALA A 627 -26.87 4.21 -30.22
C ALA A 627 -26.25 2.95 -29.58
N GLU A 628 -25.05 2.54 -29.99
CA GLU A 628 -24.30 1.51 -29.28
C GLU A 628 -23.65 2.11 -28.02
N GLU A 629 -23.76 1.41 -26.89
CA GLU A 629 -23.15 1.82 -25.61
C GLU A 629 -21.63 1.81 -25.67
N GLU A 630 -21.06 0.76 -26.26
CA GLU A 630 -19.62 0.58 -26.45
C GLU A 630 -19.25 0.92 -27.89
N ILE A 631 -18.38 1.93 -28.06
CA ILE A 631 -17.95 2.42 -29.37
C ILE A 631 -16.45 2.23 -29.51
N LEU A 632 -16.03 1.49 -30.54
CA LEU A 632 -14.64 1.49 -31.02
C LEU A 632 -14.43 2.70 -31.93
N ILE A 633 -13.49 3.57 -31.57
CA ILE A 633 -13.11 4.71 -32.38
C ILE A 633 -12.33 4.25 -33.61
N ASP A 634 -12.81 4.64 -34.79
CA ASP A 634 -12.13 4.39 -36.07
C ASP A 634 -11.64 5.69 -36.74
N GLU A 635 -10.66 5.59 -37.63
CA GLU A 635 -10.06 6.73 -38.34
C GLU A 635 -11.10 7.57 -39.11
N GLY A 636 -12.17 6.94 -39.60
CA GLY A 636 -13.26 7.61 -40.31
C GLY A 636 -14.18 8.45 -39.42
N MET A 637 -14.16 8.24 -38.09
CA MET A 637 -14.88 9.08 -37.13
C MET A 637 -14.17 10.41 -36.84
N LEU A 638 -12.88 10.51 -37.20
CA LEU A 638 -12.04 11.67 -36.89
C LEU A 638 -12.25 12.80 -37.91
N VAL A 639 -12.22 14.04 -37.42
CA VAL A 639 -12.21 15.25 -38.26
C VAL A 639 -10.92 16.00 -38.00
N ASP A 640 -10.03 16.04 -39.01
CA ASP A 640 -8.71 16.67 -38.92
C ASP A 640 -7.88 16.20 -37.71
N GLY A 641 -7.95 14.90 -37.38
CA GLY A 641 -7.22 14.29 -36.25
C GLY A 641 -7.83 14.58 -34.88
N ILE A 642 -9.11 14.97 -34.83
CA ILE A 642 -9.83 15.29 -33.59
C ILE A 642 -11.12 14.47 -33.49
N LEU A 643 -11.40 13.97 -32.30
CA LEU A 643 -12.64 13.34 -31.88
C LEU A 643 -13.29 14.20 -30.78
N TYR A 644 -14.41 14.86 -31.07
CA TYR A 644 -15.28 15.42 -30.03
C TYR A 644 -16.37 14.41 -29.70
N ALA A 645 -16.40 13.91 -28.47
CA ALA A 645 -17.39 12.97 -27.98
C ALA A 645 -18.18 13.60 -26.80
N ALA A 646 -19.49 13.40 -26.79
CA ALA A 646 -20.34 13.76 -25.65
C ALA A 646 -21.26 12.59 -25.30
N LEU A 647 -21.34 12.28 -24.00
CA LEU A 647 -22.26 11.29 -23.47
C LEU A 647 -23.63 11.94 -23.22
N TYR A 648 -24.70 11.28 -23.66
CA TYR A 648 -26.05 11.64 -23.30
C TYR A 648 -26.74 10.48 -22.58
N THR A 649 -27.39 10.80 -21.47
CA THR A 649 -28.12 9.85 -20.63
C THR A 649 -29.58 10.26 -20.49
N GLU A 650 -30.42 9.29 -20.14
CA GLU A 650 -31.81 9.49 -19.74
C GLU A 650 -32.03 9.07 -18.28
N GLU A 651 -33.02 9.69 -17.64
CA GLU A 651 -33.46 9.29 -16.30
C GLU A 651 -34.29 8.00 -16.40
N THR A 652 -34.10 7.08 -15.46
CA THR A 652 -34.86 5.84 -15.38
C THR A 652 -35.82 5.82 -14.19
N ASP A 653 -36.92 5.09 -14.34
CA ASP A 653 -37.86 4.78 -13.25
C ASP A 653 -37.22 3.93 -12.12
N ALA A 654 -35.98 3.45 -12.32
CA ALA A 654 -35.24 2.64 -11.34
C ALA A 654 -34.60 3.50 -10.22
N ALA A 655 -34.55 4.82 -10.39
CA ALA A 655 -34.00 5.74 -9.40
C ALA A 655 -34.94 5.90 -8.19
N GLY A 656 -34.37 5.98 -6.98
CA GLY A 656 -35.15 6.06 -5.75
C GLY A 656 -34.28 6.31 -4.53
N LEU A 657 -34.63 5.69 -3.41
CA LEU A 657 -33.78 5.67 -2.22
C LEU A 657 -32.79 4.50 -2.30
N GLU A 658 -31.51 4.77 -2.05
CA GLU A 658 -30.41 3.78 -2.08
C GLU A 658 -29.56 3.85 -0.83
N LEU A 659 -28.83 2.76 -0.55
CA LEU A 659 -27.73 2.73 0.42
C LEU A 659 -26.53 3.46 -0.16
N SER A 660 -26.01 4.47 0.55
CA SER A 660 -24.88 5.27 0.08
C SER A 660 -23.65 5.15 0.96
N ALA A 661 -23.83 4.90 2.26
CA ALA A 661 -22.74 4.64 3.19
C ALA A 661 -23.19 3.80 4.38
N ILE A 662 -22.28 3.02 4.95
CA ILE A 662 -22.49 2.16 6.11
C ILE A 662 -21.27 2.29 7.02
N SER A 663 -21.47 2.68 8.28
CA SER A 663 -20.45 2.58 9.32
C SER A 663 -20.79 1.41 10.23
N ALA A 664 -19.83 0.50 10.45
CA ALA A 664 -20.08 -0.78 11.13
C ALA A 664 -18.91 -1.29 12.00
N LYS A 665 -17.83 -0.50 12.17
CA LYS A 665 -16.65 -0.89 12.97
C LYS A 665 -16.51 -0.11 14.29
N GLY A 666 -16.86 1.18 14.31
CA GLY A 666 -16.74 2.02 15.51
C GLY A 666 -17.87 1.85 16.53
N GLU A 667 -17.89 2.69 17.57
CA GLU A 667 -18.89 2.63 18.65
C GLU A 667 -20.33 2.98 18.20
N HIS A 668 -20.46 3.63 17.04
CA HIS A 668 -21.70 4.23 16.54
C HIS A 668 -22.05 3.77 15.12
N ASP A 669 -22.71 2.62 14.97
CA ASP A 669 -23.09 2.15 13.63
C ASP A 669 -24.23 3.02 13.06
N TYR A 670 -24.14 3.33 11.76
CA TYR A 670 -25.18 4.05 11.05
C TYR A 670 -25.21 3.69 9.58
N ILE A 671 -26.34 3.99 8.94
CA ILE A 671 -26.59 3.78 7.52
C ILE A 671 -27.00 5.14 6.92
N ILE A 672 -26.37 5.54 5.82
CA ILE A 672 -26.81 6.70 5.04
C ILE A 672 -27.63 6.21 3.85
N LEU A 673 -28.80 6.83 3.68
CA LEU A 673 -29.66 6.65 2.52
C LEU A 673 -29.70 7.93 1.70
N THR A 674 -29.55 7.82 0.38
CA THR A 674 -29.58 8.96 -0.54
C THR A 674 -30.69 8.80 -1.58
N ASN A 675 -31.38 9.89 -1.90
CA ASN A 675 -32.26 9.95 -3.06
C ASN A 675 -31.42 10.16 -4.34
N THR A 676 -31.25 9.11 -5.13
CA THR A 676 -30.48 9.14 -6.38
C THR A 676 -31.31 9.58 -7.58
N SER A 677 -32.62 9.75 -7.42
CA SER A 677 -33.52 10.14 -8.51
C SER A 677 -33.51 11.64 -8.81
N GLY A 678 -33.87 12.01 -10.04
CA GLY A 678 -34.12 13.39 -10.45
C GLY A 678 -35.40 14.01 -9.89
N GLU A 679 -36.17 13.29 -9.05
CA GLU A 679 -37.43 13.77 -8.45
C GLU A 679 -37.43 13.64 -6.92
N ASP A 680 -38.43 14.26 -6.27
CA ASP A 680 -38.64 14.12 -4.82
C ASP A 680 -39.07 12.67 -4.47
N VAL A 681 -38.34 12.01 -3.57
CA VAL A 681 -38.66 10.65 -3.10
C VAL A 681 -39.30 10.66 -1.72
N ASN A 682 -40.45 10.00 -1.60
CA ASN A 682 -41.10 9.78 -0.31
C ASN A 682 -40.62 8.46 0.32
N THR A 683 -40.07 8.52 1.53
CA THR A 683 -39.53 7.34 2.24
C THR A 683 -40.61 6.34 2.68
N ARG A 684 -41.89 6.69 2.57
CA ARG A 684 -43.00 5.81 2.98
C ARG A 684 -42.99 4.50 2.19
N GLY A 685 -42.90 3.40 2.94
CA GLY A 685 -42.95 2.04 2.40
C GLY A 685 -41.58 1.46 2.09
N TYR A 686 -40.51 2.23 2.28
CA TYR A 686 -39.16 1.69 2.40
C TYR A 686 -38.95 1.03 3.77
N CYS A 687 -38.09 0.03 3.81
CA CYS A 687 -37.77 -0.74 5.00
C CYS A 687 -36.31 -1.19 4.95
N LEU A 688 -35.60 -1.03 6.08
CA LEU A 688 -34.26 -1.56 6.33
C LEU A 688 -34.31 -2.84 7.16
N MET A 689 -33.40 -3.77 6.86
CA MET A 689 -33.25 -5.06 7.55
C MET A 689 -31.78 -5.48 7.54
N ASP A 690 -31.33 -6.15 8.61
CA ASP A 690 -30.07 -6.93 8.64
C ASP A 690 -30.28 -8.41 8.26
N LYS A 691 -31.54 -8.88 8.32
CA LYS A 691 -31.94 -10.28 8.04
C LYS A 691 -33.32 -10.28 7.41
N GLU A 692 -33.57 -11.20 6.46
CA GLU A 692 -34.89 -11.40 5.84
C GLU A 692 -35.90 -12.07 6.79
N LYS A 693 -36.18 -11.40 7.91
CA LYS A 693 -37.06 -11.83 8.99
C LYS A 693 -37.92 -10.66 9.43
N THR A 694 -39.20 -10.90 9.67
CA THR A 694 -40.16 -9.85 10.02
C THR A 694 -39.81 -9.09 11.29
N SER A 695 -39.09 -9.69 12.24
CA SER A 695 -38.63 -9.01 13.47
C SER A 695 -37.50 -8.00 13.24
N HIS A 696 -36.84 -8.04 12.09
CA HIS A 696 -35.75 -7.16 11.70
C HIS A 696 -36.21 -6.08 10.69
N MET A 697 -37.50 -6.06 10.34
CA MET A 697 -38.08 -5.06 9.46
C MET A 697 -38.28 -3.72 10.17
N ASN A 698 -37.51 -2.71 9.77
CA ASN A 698 -37.64 -1.34 10.24
C ASN A 698 -38.17 -0.46 9.09
N TYR A 699 -39.47 -0.18 9.09
CA TYR A 699 -40.07 0.73 8.12
C TYR A 699 -39.61 2.17 8.37
N LEU A 700 -39.19 2.87 7.31
CA LEU A 700 -38.74 4.24 7.43
C LEU A 700 -39.86 5.18 7.86
N GLU A 701 -39.54 6.12 8.75
CA GLU A 701 -40.43 7.24 9.06
C GLU A 701 -40.66 8.09 7.80
N GLN A 702 -41.87 8.64 7.66
CA GLN A 702 -42.26 9.33 6.45
C GLN A 702 -41.61 10.73 6.37
N THR A 703 -40.78 10.93 5.36
CA THR A 703 -40.27 12.23 4.91
C THR A 703 -40.24 12.27 3.37
N VAL A 704 -39.89 13.43 2.81
CA VAL A 704 -39.66 13.63 1.38
C VAL A 704 -38.25 14.15 1.22
N LEU A 705 -37.45 13.45 0.41
CA LEU A 705 -36.08 13.82 0.09
C LEU A 705 -36.04 14.43 -1.30
N ALA A 706 -35.44 15.61 -1.43
CA ALA A 706 -35.12 16.20 -2.73
C ALA A 706 -34.06 15.36 -3.45
N PRO A 707 -33.85 15.54 -4.77
CA PRO A 707 -32.75 14.91 -5.49
C PRO A 707 -31.41 15.13 -4.77
N GLN A 708 -30.64 14.06 -4.61
CA GLN A 708 -29.33 14.02 -3.92
C GLN A 708 -29.36 14.33 -2.41
N GLU A 709 -30.54 14.48 -1.80
CA GLU A 709 -30.65 14.62 -0.35
C GLU A 709 -30.44 13.27 0.34
N SER A 710 -29.70 13.30 1.46
CA SER A 710 -29.36 12.13 2.25
C SER A 710 -29.93 12.20 3.66
N ILE A 711 -30.23 11.05 4.25
CA ILE A 711 -30.61 10.90 5.66
C ILE A 711 -29.73 9.87 6.36
N LEU A 712 -29.36 10.18 7.60
CA LEU A 712 -28.67 9.25 8.49
C LEU A 712 -29.69 8.43 9.29
N ILE A 713 -29.53 7.12 9.26
CA ILE A 713 -30.29 6.16 10.05
C ILE A 713 -29.34 5.55 11.08
N GLY A 714 -29.57 5.85 12.36
CA GLY A 714 -28.76 5.29 13.44
C GLY A 714 -29.08 3.82 13.68
N CYS A 715 -28.08 3.01 13.97
CA CYS A 715 -28.30 1.66 14.49
C CYS A 715 -28.64 1.69 15.99
N LYS A 716 -28.78 0.51 16.60
CA LYS A 716 -29.24 0.39 17.98
C LYS A 716 -28.22 0.96 18.99
N ASN A 717 -26.92 0.91 18.72
CA ASN A 717 -25.86 1.54 19.53
C ASN A 717 -25.64 3.03 19.21
N TYR A 718 -26.15 3.53 18.09
CA TYR A 718 -26.00 4.93 17.73
C TYR A 718 -26.61 5.84 18.80
N ASP A 719 -25.87 6.83 19.29
CA ASP A 719 -26.31 7.76 20.34
C ASP A 719 -26.34 9.22 19.91
N GLY A 720 -25.89 9.53 18.68
CA GLY A 720 -26.01 10.85 18.05
C GLY A 720 -27.45 11.35 17.92
N ASP A 721 -27.61 12.67 18.03
CA ASP A 721 -28.90 13.39 17.96
C ASP A 721 -29.32 13.78 16.53
N ASP A 722 -28.46 13.52 15.55
CA ASP A 722 -28.60 13.82 14.12
C ASP A 722 -29.25 12.69 13.31
N ALA A 723 -29.43 11.51 13.89
CA ALA A 723 -30.15 10.42 13.26
C ALA A 723 -31.62 10.76 13.01
N PHE A 724 -32.07 10.59 11.76
CA PHE A 724 -33.47 10.75 11.37
C PHE A 724 -34.39 9.77 12.11
N MET A 725 -33.93 8.53 12.27
CA MET A 725 -34.57 7.49 13.08
C MET A 725 -33.53 6.43 13.48
N LYS A 726 -33.92 5.50 14.35
CA LYS A 726 -33.08 4.36 14.74
C LYS A 726 -33.67 3.01 14.32
N VAL A 727 -32.83 2.10 13.84
CA VAL A 727 -33.19 0.69 13.60
C VAL A 727 -32.93 -0.16 14.85
N ASN A 728 -33.47 -1.37 14.86
CA ASN A 728 -33.42 -2.26 16.03
C ASN A 728 -32.23 -3.25 16.06
N PHE A 729 -31.27 -3.09 15.14
CA PHE A 729 -30.08 -3.92 15.00
C PHE A 729 -28.80 -3.07 14.96
N ASN A 730 -27.67 -3.73 15.18
CA ASN A 730 -26.31 -3.23 14.95
C ASN A 730 -25.72 -3.99 13.76
N LEU A 731 -24.58 -3.53 13.28
CA LEU A 731 -23.91 -4.04 12.09
C LEU A 731 -22.56 -4.65 12.47
N LYS A 732 -22.16 -5.71 11.76
CA LYS A 732 -20.89 -6.40 11.94
C LYS A 732 -20.39 -6.97 10.61
N LYS A 733 -19.09 -7.25 10.54
CA LYS A 733 -18.47 -8.01 9.45
C LYS A 733 -19.30 -9.26 9.08
N GLY A 734 -19.54 -9.45 7.78
CA GLY A 734 -20.29 -10.56 7.20
C GLY A 734 -21.82 -10.49 7.38
N GLU A 735 -22.36 -9.45 8.03
CA GLU A 735 -23.79 -9.18 8.02
C GLU A 735 -24.20 -8.38 6.77
N GLU A 736 -25.46 -8.48 6.37
CA GLU A 736 -26.00 -7.77 5.22
C GLU A 736 -26.83 -6.56 5.68
N VAL A 737 -26.76 -5.45 4.96
CA VAL A 737 -27.75 -4.37 5.02
C VAL A 737 -28.67 -4.48 3.81
N ILE A 738 -29.97 -4.60 4.06
CA ILE A 738 -30.98 -4.83 3.03
C ILE A 738 -31.96 -3.66 3.00
N LEU A 739 -32.00 -2.96 1.88
CA LEU A 739 -33.04 -1.98 1.57
C LEU A 739 -34.14 -2.64 0.75
N SER A 740 -35.39 -2.43 1.16
CA SER A 740 -36.55 -2.93 0.42
C SER A 740 -37.62 -1.86 0.29
N TYR A 741 -38.40 -1.94 -0.79
CA TYR A 741 -39.56 -1.11 -1.03
C TYR A 741 -40.82 -1.95 -1.18
N ALA A 742 -41.89 -1.56 -0.50
CA ALA A 742 -43.12 -2.35 -0.40
C ALA A 742 -43.78 -2.75 -1.74
N LYS A 743 -43.50 -2.02 -2.84
CA LYS A 743 -44.04 -2.34 -4.17
C LYS A 743 -43.18 -3.32 -4.97
N THR A 744 -41.86 -3.29 -4.78
CA THR A 744 -40.89 -3.98 -5.65
C THR A 744 -40.12 -5.10 -4.93
N GLY A 745 -40.12 -5.12 -3.60
CA GLY A 745 -39.35 -6.09 -2.81
C GLY A 745 -37.99 -5.53 -2.41
N VAL A 746 -36.98 -6.40 -2.28
CA VAL A 746 -35.59 -5.98 -2.03
C VAL A 746 -35.11 -5.15 -3.21
N THR A 747 -34.65 -3.94 -2.93
CA THR A 747 -34.09 -3.01 -3.92
C THR A 747 -32.58 -3.06 -3.93
N GLU A 748 -31.96 -3.20 -2.75
CA GLU A 748 -30.50 -3.25 -2.62
C GLU A 748 -30.10 -4.12 -1.43
N LYS A 749 -28.93 -4.74 -1.53
CA LYS A 749 -28.34 -5.59 -0.50
C LYS A 749 -26.83 -5.42 -0.56
N VAL A 750 -26.22 -5.13 0.59
CA VAL A 750 -24.78 -4.89 0.74
C VAL A 750 -24.28 -5.75 1.90
N GLU A 751 -23.29 -6.60 1.65
CA GLU A 751 -22.59 -7.33 2.70
C GLU A 751 -21.50 -6.44 3.29
N ILE A 752 -21.37 -6.43 4.62
CA ILE A 752 -20.39 -5.59 5.32
C ILE A 752 -19.03 -6.31 5.32
N PRO A 753 -17.99 -5.69 4.76
CA PRO A 753 -16.68 -6.31 4.68
C PRO A 753 -15.91 -6.19 6.02
N ASP A 754 -14.69 -6.72 6.04
CA ASP A 754 -13.75 -6.48 7.14
C ASP A 754 -13.10 -5.10 7.01
N LEU A 755 -13.75 -4.07 7.53
CA LEU A 755 -13.24 -2.69 7.48
C LEU A 755 -11.92 -2.58 8.25
N GLY A 756 -10.91 -1.92 7.69
CA GLY A 756 -9.58 -1.76 8.30
C GLY A 756 -9.49 -0.59 9.27
N MET A 757 -10.21 0.50 9.02
CA MET A 757 -10.16 1.72 9.84
C MET A 757 -11.03 1.61 11.09
N GLU A 758 -10.58 2.18 12.22
CA GLU A 758 -11.29 2.15 13.51
C GLU A 758 -12.73 2.69 13.41
N GLU A 759 -12.92 3.78 12.66
CA GLU A 759 -14.24 4.34 12.31
C GLU A 759 -14.59 4.13 10.83
N GLY A 760 -14.14 3.03 10.23
CA GLY A 760 -14.30 2.74 8.81
C GLY A 760 -15.73 2.94 8.31
N ILE A 761 -15.87 3.67 7.21
CA ILE A 761 -17.14 3.92 6.52
C ILE A 761 -17.08 3.20 5.17
N TYR A 762 -17.92 2.19 4.97
CA TYR A 762 -18.09 1.59 3.65
C TYR A 762 -18.99 2.49 2.81
N ARG A 763 -18.46 3.09 1.74
CA ARG A 763 -19.14 4.10 0.94
C ARG A 763 -19.30 3.63 -0.51
N LYS A 764 -20.47 3.91 -1.08
CA LYS A 764 -20.77 3.69 -2.50
C LYS A 764 -20.30 4.90 -3.31
N ASN A 765 -19.40 4.71 -4.26
CA ASN A 765 -19.03 5.74 -5.21
C ASN A 765 -20.26 6.11 -6.06
N LYS A 766 -20.59 7.40 -6.10
CA LYS A 766 -21.82 7.88 -6.75
C LYS A 766 -21.83 7.65 -8.26
N VAL A 767 -20.67 7.65 -8.91
CA VAL A 767 -20.54 7.52 -10.36
C VAL A 767 -20.38 6.07 -10.78
N THR A 768 -19.48 5.33 -10.14
CA THR A 768 -19.18 3.94 -10.53
C THR A 768 -20.13 2.93 -9.89
N GLY A 769 -20.81 3.31 -8.80
CA GLY A 769 -21.67 2.43 -8.01
C GLY A 769 -20.93 1.36 -7.20
N LEU A 770 -19.59 1.37 -7.24
CA LEU A 770 -18.75 0.43 -6.49
C LEU A 770 -18.66 0.85 -5.03
N TRP A 771 -18.63 -0.13 -4.14
CA TRP A 771 -18.43 0.10 -2.71
C TRP A 771 -16.97 -0.06 -2.34
N GLN A 772 -16.46 0.85 -1.50
CA GLN A 772 -15.12 0.81 -0.94
C GLN A 772 -15.10 1.44 0.44
N GLU A 773 -14.12 1.08 1.27
CA GLU A 773 -13.93 1.75 2.55
C GLU A 773 -13.40 3.18 2.35
N GLU A 774 -13.96 4.16 3.01
CA GLU A 774 -13.52 5.55 2.93
C GLU A 774 -12.23 5.73 3.73
N SER A 775 -11.22 6.33 3.09
CA SER A 775 -10.00 6.77 3.77
C SER A 775 -10.20 8.12 4.46
N ALA A 776 -9.37 8.42 5.47
CA ALA A 776 -9.40 9.70 6.17
C ALA A 776 -9.26 10.92 5.24
N LYS A 777 -8.52 10.77 4.13
CA LYS A 777 -8.31 11.81 3.12
C LYS A 777 -9.55 12.06 2.26
N GLU A 778 -10.24 11.00 1.82
CA GLU A 778 -11.49 11.10 1.07
C GLU A 778 -12.59 11.78 1.93
N ALA A 779 -12.63 11.45 3.23
CA ALA A 779 -13.57 12.06 4.17
C ALA A 779 -13.34 13.59 4.34
N SER A 780 -12.09 14.07 4.27
CA SER A 780 -11.78 15.50 4.38
C SER A 780 -12.07 16.29 3.10
N ASP A 781 -11.95 15.67 1.93
CA ASP A 781 -12.15 16.30 0.63
C ASP A 781 -13.62 16.29 0.17
N GLY A 782 -14.49 15.54 0.88
CA GLY A 782 -15.93 15.52 0.64
C GLY A 782 -16.35 14.82 -0.66
N THR A 783 -15.44 14.01 -1.20
CA THR A 783 -15.57 13.25 -2.46
C THR A 783 -16.17 11.87 -2.25
#